data_AF-A0A8S2ADK1-F1
#
_entry.id   AF-A0A8S2ADK1-F1
#
_cell.length_a   1.000
_cell.length_b   1.000
_cell.length_c   1.000
_cell.angle_alpha   90.00
_cell.angle_beta   90.00
_cell.angle_gamma   90.00
#
_symmetry.space_group_name_H-M   'P 1'
#
loop_
_entity.id
_entity.type
_entity.pdbx_description
1 polymer ?
#
loop_
_entity_poly.entity_id
_entity_poly.type
_entity_poly.pdbx_seq_one_letter_code
_entity_poly.pdbx_strand_id
1 'polypeptide(L)'
;MGQAPSSPADSSVRDTSLWLYSPEFLDCESIGFEDGDYDFTANLPDDCLAHAFQFLSAGDRKRCSLVCKRWLFVDGQNRHRLSLDARAEILPFLPCIFNRFDSVTKLALRCDRRSFSLSDEDLVVISIRCSNLIRVKLRGCREITDLGMESFARNCRNLRKLSCGSCNFGPKGLNAMLEHCKVLEELSVKRIRGIHELAEPIKLSSSSSLRTICLKELVNGQVFESLVATRTLKKLRIIRCLGDWDRVLEMNGDGNSSLTEIHLERLQVSDVGLSGISKCSNLETLHIVKTPECSNLGLASVVERCKFLRKLHIDGWRIKRIGDEGLMSVAKHCLNLQELVLIGVDATYMSLSAIASNCKKLERLALCGSGTIGDTEIGCIAEKCVALRKFCIKGCLISDVGVKALALGCPKLVKLKVKKCRLVTGEVREWLRERRMTLVVTMDDDETSGVGIVDGGDQRVLATVVEEDPLPVTDGDGGAGVASGGRIGLAILKTKLGLLAGRNLAMPRQANRLMIEKFKKESLVNDTPEQRLVRLTVEHPQYNVDFSFHSYSKDWFVSDVGMKMSNVMISNQMVALDCEMVLCEDGTEVSKVIRRVVILDEFVKPHKPVVDYRTTITGVTAEDVNKATLSVVDIQEKLRPFLSSGTILVGHSLDHDLEVLKIDHPIVIDTSLVFKYPNSTKRRRPSLNTLCMSVLGYEVQKPGVSHHCVHDAAAAMKLALAVIEKRVDTTITLTKEMVEAEKSRLFLHRIPHYLSSEELKKDLSLKFFPKKIAVDVKPAKTQGGYYCAIVIFGSSVEANQAFENINGYQETVLEELVKLLQSRDLRGENGNWKEFLHVYDKNAESPNDPSRRSHDDLVQFLTTFKKKEDLQVLKCHANHLLIEKLKQESQDEDTPEQRLVRLTVEHPNYALDYSFKPYSEDWFVSDVGMKMSKVMKSTNMVAVDCEMVLCEDGTEGLVRVGVVDRDLKVILDEFVKPDKHIVDYRTDITGITAEDIENATLSVADIQETLQPFLSTGTILVGHSLNRDLEVLKIDHPKVIDTALVYKYSNTRKLRRPSLNNLCKSILGYEVRKTGVPHDCVHDAETAMKLALAVVEKRVDTTIKPSKEMLEVEKAKLFLHKIPNNVPSEELYQVLSGKFTLDVKQAKTQGRYYCAFVVFDSSEDADQAFENVDGIQMTDSLGLPQKVVIVKLSSGSRASIYVRKMVQDE
;
A
#
# COMPACT_ATOMS: atom_id res chain seq x y z
N MET A 1 -38.55 5.69 8.49
CA MET A 1 -38.01 4.70 7.51
C MET A 1 -37.98 5.34 6.13
N GLY A 2 -37.12 4.85 5.21
CA GLY A 2 -36.72 5.58 3.99
C GLY A 2 -35.36 6.26 4.24
N GLN A 3 -34.51 6.56 3.26
CA GLN A 3 -34.61 6.40 1.79
C GLN A 3 -33.25 5.89 1.22
N ALA A 4 -33.14 5.73 -0.12
CA ALA A 4 -31.90 5.81 -0.91
C ALA A 4 -32.22 5.75 -2.43
N PRO A 5 -31.41 6.29 -3.36
CA PRO A 5 -30.25 7.18 -3.20
C PRO A 5 -30.27 8.46 -4.12
N SER A 6 -29.16 9.23 -4.08
CA SER A 6 -28.77 10.34 -4.98
C SER A 6 -29.43 11.73 -4.76
N SER A 7 -28.86 12.76 -5.41
CA SER A 7 -28.72 14.15 -4.95
C SER A 7 -28.72 15.14 -6.13
N PRO A 8 -28.63 16.48 -5.92
CA PRO A 8 -29.20 17.31 -4.84
C PRO A 8 -30.15 18.40 -5.40
N ALA A 9 -31.17 18.81 -4.65
CA ALA A 9 -31.99 19.99 -4.98
C ALA A 9 -32.54 20.63 -3.70
N ASP A 10 -32.76 21.94 -3.74
CA ASP A 10 -33.18 22.77 -2.61
C ASP A 10 -34.71 22.82 -2.46
N SER A 11 -35.23 22.90 -1.24
CA SER A 11 -36.48 23.58 -0.85
C SER A 11 -36.90 23.31 0.61
N SER A 12 -37.15 24.41 1.30
CA SER A 12 -37.83 24.62 2.59
C SER A 12 -38.84 23.57 3.11
N VAL A 13 -38.69 23.25 4.40
CA VAL A 13 -39.74 23.15 5.45
C VAL A 13 -41.07 22.45 5.10
N ARG A 14 -41.32 21.31 5.78
CA ARG A 14 -42.65 21.01 6.37
C ARG A 14 -42.54 20.11 7.61
N ASP A 15 -43.46 20.33 8.54
CA ASP A 15 -43.47 19.77 9.90
C ASP A 15 -43.95 18.31 9.94
N THR A 16 -43.39 17.49 10.82
CA THR A 16 -43.97 16.19 11.24
C THR A 16 -43.70 15.88 12.72
N SER A 17 -44.01 16.83 13.61
CA SER A 17 -44.08 16.59 15.05
C SER A 17 -45.40 15.89 15.47
N LEU A 18 -45.66 14.67 14.98
CA LEU A 18 -46.96 13.98 15.24
C LEU A 18 -46.94 12.43 15.12
N TRP A 19 -46.23 11.72 16.00
CA TRP A 19 -46.39 10.25 16.19
C TRP A 19 -46.21 9.80 17.66
N LEU A 20 -46.81 10.54 18.60
CA LEU A 20 -46.93 10.13 20.01
C LEU A 20 -48.35 10.39 20.57
N TYR A 21 -49.35 10.10 19.75
CA TYR A 21 -50.73 9.87 20.17
C TYR A 21 -51.23 8.55 19.59
N SER A 22 -52.15 7.89 20.29
CA SER A 22 -53.04 6.92 19.65
C SER A 22 -53.68 7.60 18.44
N PRO A 23 -53.72 7.01 17.25
CA PRO A 23 -54.35 7.68 16.12
C PRO A 23 -55.82 7.88 16.45
N GLU A 24 -56.28 9.12 16.39
CA GLU A 24 -57.70 9.42 16.26
C GLU A 24 -58.14 8.82 14.93
N PHE A 25 -58.76 7.65 15.01
CA PHE A 25 -59.56 7.15 13.92
C PHE A 25 -60.84 7.96 13.93
N LEU A 26 -61.19 8.54 12.79
CA LEU A 26 -62.59 8.80 12.50
C LEU A 26 -63.33 7.48 12.70
N ASP A 27 -64.21 7.43 13.69
CA ASP A 27 -65.14 6.32 13.84
C ASP A 27 -66.00 6.27 12.57
N CYS A 28 -65.95 5.14 11.87
CA CYS A 28 -66.66 4.97 10.61
C CYS A 28 -68.13 4.60 10.87
N GLU A 29 -68.80 5.43 11.67
CA GLU A 29 -70.26 5.50 11.72
C GLU A 29 -70.70 6.71 10.88
N SER A 30 -71.65 6.50 9.97
CA SER A 30 -72.26 7.54 9.12
C SER A 30 -71.36 8.28 8.12
N ILE A 31 -70.71 7.53 7.20
CA ILE A 31 -70.65 7.98 5.80
C ILE A 31 -71.57 7.07 4.99
N GLY A 32 -72.62 7.67 4.41
CA GLY A 32 -73.53 6.95 3.52
C GLY A 32 -72.89 6.68 2.18
N PHE A 33 -72.74 5.42 1.81
CA PHE A 33 -72.31 5.02 0.47
C PHE A 33 -73.50 5.04 -0.48
N GLU A 34 -73.47 5.92 -1.47
CA GLU A 34 -74.17 5.68 -2.74
C GLU A 34 -73.32 4.73 -3.61
N ASP A 35 -73.97 3.95 -4.49
CA ASP A 35 -73.43 2.71 -5.08
C ASP A 35 -72.00 2.80 -5.66
N GLY A 36 -71.09 1.92 -5.18
CA GLY A 36 -69.89 1.54 -5.94
C GLY A 36 -68.76 0.89 -5.15
N ASP A 37 -68.33 1.49 -4.03
CA ASP A 37 -66.97 1.29 -3.50
C ASP A 37 -66.86 0.14 -2.46
N TYR A 38 -66.88 -1.10 -2.95
CA TYR A 38 -66.82 -2.31 -2.11
C TYR A 38 -65.37 -2.67 -1.71
N ASP A 39 -65.05 -2.70 -0.41
CA ASP A 39 -63.77 -3.26 0.06
C ASP A 39 -63.77 -4.79 -0.10
N PHE A 40 -63.26 -5.26 -1.24
CA PHE A 40 -63.07 -6.68 -1.54
C PHE A 40 -62.16 -7.42 -0.53
N THR A 41 -61.40 -6.72 0.32
CA THR A 41 -60.57 -7.33 1.37
C THR A 41 -61.27 -7.45 2.72
N ALA A 42 -62.40 -6.77 2.94
CA ALA A 42 -63.18 -6.86 4.18
C ALA A 42 -63.61 -8.30 4.50
N ASN A 43 -64.02 -9.06 3.48
CA ASN A 43 -64.51 -10.44 3.61
C ASN A 43 -63.42 -11.54 3.53
N LEU A 44 -62.17 -11.19 3.23
CA LEU A 44 -61.06 -12.16 3.23
C LEU A 44 -60.67 -12.50 4.69
N PRO A 45 -60.35 -13.75 5.04
CA PRO A 45 -59.69 -14.08 6.30
C PRO A 45 -58.31 -13.42 6.43
N ASP A 46 -57.88 -13.16 7.67
CA ASP A 46 -56.56 -12.55 7.93
C ASP A 46 -55.39 -13.40 7.42
N ASP A 47 -55.51 -14.73 7.43
CA ASP A 47 -54.51 -15.64 6.83
C ASP A 47 -54.39 -15.47 5.30
N CYS A 48 -55.51 -15.20 4.61
CA CYS A 48 -55.52 -14.96 3.17
C CYS A 48 -54.90 -13.60 2.83
N LEU A 49 -55.20 -12.57 3.64
CA LEU A 49 -54.58 -11.24 3.53
C LEU A 49 -53.07 -11.30 3.86
N ALA A 50 -52.69 -12.08 4.86
CA ALA A 50 -51.30 -12.35 5.20
C ALA A 50 -50.54 -13.06 4.08
N HIS A 51 -51.17 -14.04 3.41
CA HIS A 51 -50.60 -14.72 2.25
C HIS A 51 -50.42 -13.75 1.07
N ALA A 52 -51.42 -12.90 0.78
CA ALA A 52 -51.26 -11.83 -0.23
C ALA A 52 -50.07 -10.91 0.10
N PHE A 53 -49.86 -10.55 1.38
CA PHE A 53 -48.71 -9.76 1.81
C PHE A 53 -47.35 -10.48 1.67
N GLN A 54 -47.28 -11.79 1.43
CA GLN A 54 -46.02 -12.51 1.23
C GLN A 54 -45.37 -12.20 -0.14
N PHE A 55 -46.20 -11.96 -1.17
CA PHE A 55 -45.75 -11.62 -2.53
C PHE A 55 -45.33 -10.15 -2.69
N LEU A 56 -45.66 -9.28 -1.72
CA LEU A 56 -45.37 -7.85 -1.80
C LEU A 56 -43.91 -7.51 -1.52
N SER A 57 -43.38 -6.52 -2.26
CA SER A 57 -42.01 -6.05 -2.06
C SER A 57 -41.80 -5.45 -0.66
N ALA A 58 -40.56 -5.40 -0.20
CA ALA A 58 -40.19 -4.80 1.09
C ALA A 58 -40.40 -3.26 1.16
N GLY A 59 -40.78 -2.62 0.04
CA GLY A 59 -41.32 -1.26 0.01
C GLY A 59 -42.84 -1.27 0.17
N ASP A 60 -43.55 -2.00 -0.68
CA ASP A 60 -45.01 -2.02 -0.75
C ASP A 60 -45.64 -2.56 0.52
N ARG A 61 -45.06 -3.61 1.09
CA ARG A 61 -45.51 -4.19 2.35
C ARG A 61 -45.40 -3.21 3.54
N LYS A 62 -44.61 -2.14 3.44
CA LYS A 62 -44.62 -1.02 4.42
C LYS A 62 -45.73 -0.01 4.13
N ARG A 63 -46.14 0.15 2.87
CA ARG A 63 -47.31 0.95 2.48
C ARG A 63 -48.61 0.28 2.95
N CYS A 64 -48.69 -1.05 2.87
CA CYS A 64 -49.80 -1.84 3.44
C CYS A 64 -50.03 -1.56 4.94
N SER A 65 -48.95 -1.34 5.70
CA SER A 65 -49.06 -0.96 7.13
C SER A 65 -49.76 0.38 7.37
N LEU A 66 -50.01 1.19 6.34
CA LEU A 66 -50.62 2.52 6.41
C LEU A 66 -52.05 2.55 5.84
N VAL A 67 -52.58 1.43 5.35
CA VAL A 67 -53.92 1.36 4.73
C VAL A 67 -55.03 1.38 5.78
N CYS A 68 -54.97 0.50 6.79
CA CYS A 68 -55.93 0.49 7.91
C CYS A 68 -55.37 -0.27 9.13
N LYS A 69 -56.07 -0.20 10.28
CA LYS A 69 -55.70 -0.93 11.52
C LYS A 69 -55.49 -2.43 11.29
N ARG A 70 -56.37 -3.04 10.52
CA ARG A 70 -56.34 -4.49 10.22
C ARG A 70 -55.10 -4.86 9.41
N TRP A 71 -54.80 -4.15 8.33
CA TRP A 71 -53.60 -4.39 7.52
C TRP A 71 -52.29 -4.10 8.31
N LEU A 72 -52.29 -3.08 9.19
CA LEU A 72 -51.18 -2.77 10.10
C LEU A 72 -50.84 -3.92 11.06
N PHE A 73 -51.89 -4.56 11.61
CA PHE A 73 -51.82 -5.70 12.52
C PHE A 73 -51.41 -7.00 11.81
N VAL A 74 -52.11 -7.35 10.72
CA VAL A 74 -51.85 -8.56 9.91
C VAL A 74 -50.43 -8.56 9.34
N ASP A 75 -49.93 -7.43 8.84
CA ASP A 75 -48.52 -7.32 8.44
C ASP A 75 -47.55 -7.50 9.61
N GLY A 76 -47.89 -7.00 10.81
CA GLY A 76 -47.09 -7.15 12.03
C GLY A 76 -46.81 -8.62 12.35
N GLN A 77 -47.89 -9.37 12.58
CA GLN A 77 -47.84 -10.79 12.94
C GLN A 77 -47.23 -11.68 11.85
N ASN A 78 -47.35 -11.30 10.57
CA ASN A 78 -46.89 -12.15 9.45
C ASN A 78 -45.51 -11.75 8.88
N ARG A 79 -44.78 -10.82 9.51
CA ARG A 79 -43.48 -10.33 8.98
C ARG A 79 -42.29 -11.12 9.51
N HIS A 80 -42.05 -12.30 8.93
CA HIS A 80 -40.92 -13.15 9.30
C HIS A 80 -39.52 -12.59 9.01
N ARG A 81 -39.39 -11.51 8.23
CA ARG A 81 -38.11 -10.90 7.84
C ARG A 81 -38.10 -9.40 8.13
N LEU A 82 -37.12 -8.97 8.93
CA LEU A 82 -36.93 -7.57 9.30
C LEU A 82 -35.48 -7.14 9.01
N SER A 83 -35.30 -5.91 8.53
CA SER A 83 -33.98 -5.28 8.39
C SER A 83 -34.03 -3.90 9.03
N LEU A 84 -33.19 -3.69 10.03
CA LEU A 84 -33.10 -2.45 10.80
C LEU A 84 -31.78 -1.73 10.51
N ASP A 85 -31.85 -0.41 10.58
CA ASP A 85 -30.71 0.47 10.69
C ASP A 85 -30.28 0.49 12.16
N ALA A 86 -29.15 -0.14 12.46
CA ALA A 86 -28.73 -0.56 13.79
C ALA A 86 -27.81 0.47 14.44
N ARG A 87 -28.22 1.74 14.39
CA ARG A 87 -27.61 2.86 15.11
C ARG A 87 -28.16 2.94 16.54
N ALA A 88 -27.36 3.43 17.49
CA ALA A 88 -27.77 3.53 18.90
C ALA A 88 -29.10 4.31 19.11
N GLU A 89 -29.48 5.22 18.22
CA GLU A 89 -30.73 6.00 18.35
C GLU A 89 -32.02 5.15 18.23
N ILE A 90 -31.93 3.89 17.80
CA ILE A 90 -33.11 3.01 17.68
C ILE A 90 -33.52 2.35 19.01
N LEU A 91 -32.66 2.33 20.04
CA LEU A 91 -32.88 1.62 21.31
C LEU A 91 -34.28 1.85 21.92
N PRO A 92 -34.77 3.10 22.12
CA PRO A 92 -36.10 3.34 22.71
C PRO A 92 -37.25 2.69 21.94
N PHE A 93 -37.06 2.43 20.64
CA PHE A 93 -38.07 1.87 19.75
C PHE A 93 -37.97 0.35 19.63
N LEU A 94 -36.85 -0.29 20.01
CA LEU A 94 -36.68 -1.75 19.90
C LEU A 94 -37.80 -2.55 20.59
N PRO A 95 -38.26 -2.23 21.82
CA PRO A 95 -39.37 -2.95 22.45
C PRO A 95 -40.68 -2.84 21.64
N CYS A 96 -41.00 -1.65 21.13
CA CYS A 96 -42.21 -1.41 20.33
C CYS A 96 -42.13 -2.11 18.96
N ILE A 97 -40.94 -2.11 18.34
CA ILE A 97 -40.68 -2.79 17.06
C ILE A 97 -40.90 -4.30 17.19
N PHE A 98 -40.37 -4.94 18.23
CA PHE A 98 -40.49 -6.40 18.41
C PHE A 98 -41.79 -6.85 19.08
N ASN A 99 -42.50 -5.97 19.80
CA ASN A 99 -43.89 -6.21 20.19
C ASN A 99 -44.83 -6.19 18.96
N ARG A 100 -44.52 -5.40 17.91
CA ARG A 100 -45.29 -5.40 16.65
C ARG A 100 -44.91 -6.54 15.71
N PHE A 101 -43.63 -6.91 15.68
CA PHE A 101 -43.08 -7.93 14.78
C PHE A 101 -42.57 -9.14 15.59
N ASP A 102 -43.48 -9.78 16.32
CA ASP A 102 -43.22 -10.94 17.19
C ASP A 102 -42.67 -12.17 16.44
N SER A 103 -43.14 -12.37 15.21
CA SER A 103 -42.92 -13.58 14.40
C SER A 103 -41.69 -13.48 13.49
N VAL A 104 -40.73 -12.61 13.84
CA VAL A 104 -39.48 -12.40 13.09
C VAL A 104 -38.51 -13.56 13.30
N THR A 105 -38.27 -14.32 12.23
CA THR A 105 -37.27 -15.40 12.21
C THR A 105 -36.00 -15.03 11.46
N LYS A 106 -35.99 -13.91 10.72
CA LYS A 106 -34.89 -13.47 9.83
C LYS A 106 -34.56 -11.99 10.05
N LEU A 107 -33.64 -11.68 10.96
CA LEU A 107 -33.23 -10.32 11.30
C LEU A 107 -31.93 -9.90 10.58
N ALA A 108 -31.87 -8.66 10.12
CA ALA A 108 -30.66 -8.03 9.62
C ALA A 108 -30.42 -6.66 10.29
N LEU A 109 -29.32 -6.53 11.01
CA LEU A 109 -28.86 -5.31 11.68
C LEU A 109 -27.72 -4.71 10.86
N ARG A 110 -27.84 -3.44 10.47
CA ARG A 110 -26.84 -2.74 9.65
C ARG A 110 -26.54 -1.36 10.24
N CYS A 111 -25.30 -1.08 10.61
CA CYS A 111 -24.84 0.28 10.90
C CYS A 111 -23.86 0.76 9.81
N ASP A 112 -23.78 2.07 9.59
CA ASP A 112 -22.73 2.65 8.75
C ASP A 112 -21.41 2.83 9.51
N ARG A 113 -20.30 2.94 8.77
CA ARG A 113 -18.96 3.16 9.30
C ARG A 113 -18.79 4.47 10.08
N ARG A 114 -19.65 5.48 9.90
CA ARG A 114 -19.61 6.78 10.57
C ARG A 114 -20.57 6.91 11.76
N SER A 115 -21.34 5.88 12.11
CA SER A 115 -22.33 5.94 13.20
C SER A 115 -22.04 4.92 14.30
N PHE A 116 -22.33 5.30 15.55
CA PHE A 116 -22.34 4.37 16.68
C PHE A 116 -23.46 3.36 16.50
N SER A 117 -23.12 2.06 16.54
CA SER A 117 -24.10 0.99 16.43
C SER A 117 -24.64 0.55 17.79
N LEU A 118 -25.58 -0.39 17.76
CA LEU A 118 -26.12 -1.07 18.94
C LEU A 118 -25.02 -1.69 19.83
N SER A 119 -25.20 -1.59 21.14
CA SER A 119 -24.32 -2.19 22.15
C SER A 119 -24.64 -3.67 22.44
N ASP A 120 -23.93 -4.26 23.41
CA ASP A 120 -24.20 -5.60 23.90
C ASP A 120 -25.55 -5.70 24.64
N GLU A 121 -25.92 -4.67 25.41
CA GLU A 121 -27.21 -4.58 26.10
C GLU A 121 -28.38 -4.54 25.11
N ASP A 122 -28.26 -3.73 24.05
CA ASP A 122 -29.24 -3.66 22.96
C ASP A 122 -29.42 -5.03 22.29
N LEU A 123 -28.31 -5.72 22.01
CA LEU A 123 -28.31 -7.06 21.42
C LEU A 123 -28.96 -8.09 22.36
N VAL A 124 -28.75 -7.97 23.67
CA VAL A 124 -29.43 -8.80 24.69
C VAL A 124 -30.94 -8.56 24.67
N VAL A 125 -31.41 -7.31 24.66
CA VAL A 125 -32.85 -6.97 24.56
C VAL A 125 -33.47 -7.58 23.29
N ILE A 126 -32.78 -7.50 22.15
CA ILE A 126 -33.20 -8.14 20.90
C ILE A 126 -33.28 -9.66 21.07
N SER A 127 -32.27 -10.28 21.69
CA SER A 127 -32.20 -11.74 21.86
C SER A 127 -33.33 -12.30 22.74
N ILE A 128 -33.76 -11.55 23.75
CA ILE A 128 -34.84 -11.93 24.68
C ILE A 128 -36.20 -11.81 23.98
N ARG A 129 -36.42 -10.74 23.21
CA ARG A 129 -37.67 -10.52 22.46
C ARG A 129 -37.79 -11.43 21.22
N CYS A 130 -36.66 -11.87 20.64
CA CYS A 130 -36.61 -12.61 19.38
C CYS A 130 -35.97 -14.00 19.51
N SER A 131 -36.33 -14.77 20.53
CA SER A 131 -35.78 -16.13 20.78
C SER A 131 -35.97 -17.12 19.60
N ASN A 132 -36.97 -16.88 18.74
CA ASN A 132 -37.29 -17.67 17.55
C ASN A 132 -36.44 -17.34 16.30
N LEU A 133 -35.33 -16.60 16.43
CA LEU A 133 -34.48 -16.25 15.30
C LEU A 133 -33.78 -17.47 14.66
N ILE A 134 -34.03 -17.66 13.36
CA ILE A 134 -33.44 -18.71 12.51
C ILE A 134 -32.26 -18.15 11.70
N ARG A 135 -32.31 -16.86 11.30
CA ARG A 135 -31.22 -16.18 10.60
C ARG A 135 -30.95 -14.78 11.16
N VAL A 136 -29.67 -14.48 11.38
CA VAL A 136 -29.17 -13.17 11.80
C VAL A 136 -28.09 -12.69 10.83
N LYS A 137 -28.14 -11.42 10.45
CA LYS A 137 -27.08 -10.73 9.68
C LYS A 137 -26.67 -9.44 10.37
N LEU A 138 -25.46 -9.39 10.92
CA LEU A 138 -24.83 -8.19 11.49
C LEU A 138 -23.90 -7.57 10.44
N ARG A 139 -23.99 -6.26 10.22
CA ARG A 139 -23.07 -5.50 9.35
C ARG A 139 -22.72 -4.16 9.97
N GLY A 140 -21.43 -3.91 10.19
CA GLY A 140 -20.93 -2.64 10.73
C GLY A 140 -21.22 -2.44 12.23
N CYS A 141 -21.78 -3.45 12.91
CA CYS A 141 -22.05 -3.37 14.34
C CYS A 141 -20.74 -3.55 15.12
N ARG A 142 -20.12 -2.46 15.59
CA ARG A 142 -18.78 -2.44 16.20
C ARG A 142 -18.79 -2.45 17.72
N GLU A 143 -19.83 -1.88 18.30
CA GLU A 143 -20.05 -1.75 19.73
C GLU A 143 -20.52 -3.09 20.35
N ILE A 144 -20.89 -4.06 19.50
CA ILE A 144 -21.09 -5.47 19.88
C ILE A 144 -19.73 -6.17 20.11
N THR A 145 -19.55 -6.69 21.33
CA THR A 145 -18.36 -7.43 21.79
C THR A 145 -18.61 -8.94 21.88
N ASP A 146 -17.64 -9.69 22.39
CA ASP A 146 -17.79 -11.12 22.67
C ASP A 146 -18.88 -11.40 23.72
N LEU A 147 -19.09 -10.50 24.70
CA LEU A 147 -20.05 -10.69 25.80
C LEU A 147 -21.51 -10.59 25.35
N GLY A 148 -21.84 -9.61 24.52
CA GLY A 148 -23.16 -9.52 23.89
C GLY A 148 -23.42 -10.67 22.92
N MET A 149 -22.43 -11.08 22.13
CA MET A 149 -22.56 -12.26 21.26
C MET A 149 -22.80 -13.56 22.04
N GLU A 150 -22.08 -13.76 23.16
CA GLU A 150 -22.27 -14.89 24.06
C GLU A 150 -23.68 -14.88 24.69
N SER A 151 -24.12 -13.73 25.19
CA SER A 151 -25.45 -13.55 25.79
C SER A 151 -26.57 -13.72 24.75
N PHE A 152 -26.36 -13.25 23.51
CA PHE A 152 -27.26 -13.49 22.39
C PHE A 152 -27.38 -14.99 22.06
N ALA A 153 -26.25 -15.71 22.04
CA ALA A 153 -26.19 -17.15 21.77
C ALA A 153 -26.99 -17.98 22.80
N ARG A 154 -26.95 -17.59 24.09
CA ARG A 154 -27.69 -18.25 25.18
C ARG A 154 -29.20 -18.20 24.99
N ASN A 155 -29.72 -17.17 24.32
CA ASN A 155 -31.15 -16.95 24.11
C ASN A 155 -31.62 -17.46 22.73
N CYS A 156 -30.88 -17.19 21.65
CA CYS A 156 -31.25 -17.52 20.27
C CYS A 156 -30.80 -18.92 19.82
N ARG A 157 -31.07 -19.95 20.63
CA ARG A 157 -30.56 -21.34 20.45
C ARG A 157 -30.96 -22.01 19.13
N ASN A 158 -32.06 -21.58 18.53
CA ASN A 158 -32.61 -22.09 17.27
C ASN A 158 -31.95 -21.50 16.01
N LEU A 159 -30.91 -20.68 16.15
CA LEU A 159 -30.26 -20.00 15.02
C LEU A 159 -29.57 -21.00 14.08
N ARG A 160 -30.08 -21.11 12.86
CA ARG A 160 -29.48 -21.93 11.78
C ARG A 160 -28.45 -21.17 10.96
N LYS A 161 -28.54 -19.83 10.87
CA LYS A 161 -27.73 -19.05 9.91
C LYS A 161 -27.20 -17.74 10.49
N LEU A 162 -25.89 -17.64 10.70
CA LEU A 162 -25.20 -16.44 11.17
C LEU A 162 -24.38 -15.80 10.04
N SER A 163 -24.52 -14.49 9.87
CA SER A 163 -23.65 -13.69 9.00
C SER A 163 -23.17 -12.45 9.74
N CYS A 164 -21.86 -12.25 9.83
CA CYS A 164 -21.25 -11.09 10.48
C CYS A 164 -20.25 -10.40 9.54
N GLY A 165 -20.21 -9.06 9.59
CA GLY A 165 -19.48 -8.26 8.59
C GLY A 165 -18.99 -6.92 9.13
N SER A 166 -17.67 -6.74 9.30
CA SER A 166 -17.09 -5.52 9.90
C SER A 166 -17.58 -5.23 11.32
N CYS A 167 -17.74 -6.29 12.12
CA CYS A 167 -18.02 -6.26 13.55
C CYS A 167 -16.73 -6.41 14.39
N ASN A 168 -16.79 -6.11 15.68
CA ASN A 168 -15.59 -5.99 16.54
C ASN A 168 -15.34 -7.16 17.51
N PHE A 169 -16.34 -8.00 17.80
CA PHE A 169 -16.17 -9.25 18.54
C PHE A 169 -15.14 -10.20 17.88
N GLY A 170 -14.59 -11.13 18.65
CA GLY A 170 -13.48 -12.01 18.28
C GLY A 170 -13.83 -13.51 18.29
N PRO A 171 -12.85 -14.40 18.57
CA PRO A 171 -13.09 -15.83 18.64
C PRO A 171 -14.04 -16.26 19.76
N LYS A 172 -14.10 -15.54 20.89
CA LYS A 172 -14.88 -15.97 22.07
C LYS A 172 -16.39 -15.90 21.81
N GLY A 173 -16.88 -14.82 21.20
CA GLY A 173 -18.26 -14.69 20.76
C GLY A 173 -18.61 -15.68 19.65
N LEU A 174 -17.68 -16.01 18.75
CA LEU A 174 -17.88 -17.05 17.73
C LEU A 174 -17.93 -18.47 18.33
N ASN A 175 -17.08 -18.79 19.31
CA ASN A 175 -17.13 -20.04 20.06
C ASN A 175 -18.47 -20.18 20.80
N ALA A 176 -18.94 -19.15 21.50
CA ALA A 176 -20.22 -19.16 22.20
C ALA A 176 -21.43 -19.40 21.26
N MET A 177 -21.42 -18.79 20.06
CA MET A 177 -22.41 -19.08 19.03
C MET A 177 -22.39 -20.55 18.59
N LEU A 178 -21.20 -21.17 18.46
CA LEU A 178 -21.03 -22.59 18.07
C LEU A 178 -21.33 -23.59 19.20
N GLU A 179 -21.26 -23.15 20.46
CA GLU A 179 -21.60 -23.97 21.62
C GLU A 179 -23.10 -23.99 21.90
N HIS A 180 -23.75 -22.81 21.89
CA HIS A 180 -25.15 -22.67 22.28
C HIS A 180 -26.12 -22.83 21.10
N CYS A 181 -25.78 -22.40 19.88
CA CYS A 181 -26.64 -22.55 18.69
C CYS A 181 -26.32 -23.86 17.93
N LYS A 182 -26.54 -25.02 18.56
CA LYS A 182 -26.13 -26.34 18.02
C LYS A 182 -26.72 -26.70 16.65
N VAL A 183 -27.80 -26.03 16.23
CA VAL A 183 -28.45 -26.19 14.92
C VAL A 183 -27.89 -25.26 13.82
N LEU A 184 -26.77 -24.56 14.07
CA LEU A 184 -26.14 -23.67 13.10
C LEU A 184 -25.64 -24.45 11.87
N GLU A 185 -26.24 -24.18 10.71
CA GLU A 185 -25.93 -24.78 9.40
C GLU A 185 -25.05 -23.89 8.51
N GLU A 186 -25.15 -22.56 8.64
CA GLU A 186 -24.47 -21.59 7.77
C GLU A 186 -23.78 -20.50 8.60
N LEU A 187 -22.45 -20.40 8.50
CA LEU A 187 -21.63 -19.36 9.10
C LEU A 187 -20.93 -18.55 7.99
N SER A 188 -21.17 -17.24 7.93
CA SER A 188 -20.46 -16.35 7.02
C SER A 188 -19.83 -15.16 7.73
N VAL A 189 -18.51 -15.04 7.60
CA VAL A 189 -17.67 -14.10 8.35
C VAL A 189 -16.95 -13.20 7.35
N LYS A 190 -17.14 -11.88 7.44
CA LYS A 190 -16.42 -10.91 6.60
C LYS A 190 -15.72 -9.82 7.42
N ARG A 191 -14.39 -9.70 7.28
CA ARG A 191 -13.59 -8.59 7.83
C ARG A 191 -13.93 -8.27 9.29
N ILE A 192 -13.91 -9.29 10.15
CA ILE A 192 -14.05 -9.12 11.59
C ILE A 192 -12.77 -8.48 12.15
N ARG A 193 -12.92 -7.60 13.15
CA ARG A 193 -11.81 -6.80 13.71
C ARG A 193 -11.18 -7.42 14.96
N GLY A 194 -11.96 -8.05 15.84
CA GLY A 194 -11.46 -8.70 17.06
C GLY A 194 -10.73 -10.02 16.85
N ILE A 195 -10.32 -10.33 15.62
CA ILE A 195 -9.49 -11.50 15.29
C ILE A 195 -8.10 -10.97 14.94
N HIS A 196 -7.26 -10.92 15.96
CA HIS A 196 -5.86 -10.48 15.89
C HIS A 196 -4.91 -11.68 15.66
N GLU A 197 -3.62 -11.44 15.60
CA GLU A 197 -2.63 -12.47 15.25
C GLU A 197 -2.45 -13.52 16.37
N LEU A 198 -2.45 -13.09 17.64
CA LEU A 198 -2.35 -13.96 18.83
C LEU A 198 -3.71 -14.55 19.29
N ALA A 199 -4.72 -14.58 18.43
CA ALA A 199 -6.08 -14.94 18.81
C ALA A 199 -6.28 -16.47 18.90
N GLU A 200 -6.99 -16.94 19.95
CA GLU A 200 -7.28 -18.38 20.13
C GLU A 200 -8.01 -18.98 18.91
N PRO A 201 -7.71 -20.24 18.52
CA PRO A 201 -8.43 -20.93 17.47
C PRO A 201 -9.90 -21.17 17.87
N ILE A 202 -10.80 -21.04 16.89
CA ILE A 202 -12.24 -21.22 17.08
C ILE A 202 -12.53 -22.73 17.11
N LYS A 203 -12.83 -23.24 18.31
CA LYS A 203 -12.92 -24.68 18.61
C LYS A 203 -14.32 -25.17 18.25
N LEU A 204 -14.40 -26.29 17.54
CA LEU A 204 -15.69 -26.91 17.20
C LEU A 204 -16.21 -27.75 18.37
N SER A 205 -17.48 -27.59 18.73
CA SER A 205 -18.18 -28.55 19.58
C SER A 205 -18.47 -29.84 18.78
N SER A 206 -18.35 -31.01 19.42
CA SER A 206 -18.53 -32.33 18.77
C SER A 206 -19.94 -32.58 18.21
N SER A 207 -20.90 -31.69 18.49
CA SER A 207 -22.30 -31.75 18.06
C SER A 207 -22.65 -30.73 16.96
N SER A 208 -21.67 -30.22 16.21
CA SER A 208 -21.87 -29.12 15.25
C SER A 208 -22.64 -29.53 13.98
N SER A 209 -23.77 -28.87 13.72
CA SER A 209 -24.61 -29.07 12.52
C SER A 209 -24.08 -28.38 11.25
N LEU A 210 -22.89 -27.77 11.30
CA LEU A 210 -22.43 -26.78 10.31
C LEU A 210 -22.19 -27.38 8.92
N ARG A 211 -22.90 -26.86 7.91
CA ARG A 211 -22.88 -27.37 6.52
C ARG A 211 -22.27 -26.39 5.52
N THR A 212 -22.13 -25.12 5.87
CA THR A 212 -21.62 -24.07 4.98
C THR A 212 -20.81 -23.03 5.75
N ILE A 213 -19.56 -22.84 5.31
CA ILE A 213 -18.64 -21.80 5.82
C ILE A 213 -18.30 -20.85 4.68
N CYS A 214 -18.38 -19.54 4.94
CA CYS A 214 -17.96 -18.52 3.99
C CYS A 214 -17.16 -17.39 4.67
N LEU A 215 -15.83 -17.50 4.57
CA LEU A 215 -14.83 -16.57 5.11
C LEU A 215 -14.43 -15.54 4.05
N LYS A 216 -14.39 -14.25 4.39
CA LYS A 216 -14.02 -13.16 3.47
C LYS A 216 -13.18 -12.06 4.12
N GLU A 217 -12.14 -11.57 3.45
CA GLU A 217 -11.37 -10.39 3.85
C GLU A 217 -10.87 -10.48 5.31
N LEU A 218 -10.24 -11.60 5.68
CA LEU A 218 -9.73 -11.88 7.02
C LEU A 218 -8.20 -11.77 7.07
N VAL A 219 -7.68 -11.12 8.11
CA VAL A 219 -6.23 -10.91 8.31
C VAL A 219 -5.56 -12.16 8.90
N ASN A 220 -6.20 -12.82 9.86
CA ASN A 220 -5.81 -14.14 10.33
C ASN A 220 -6.91 -15.16 9.95
N GLY A 221 -6.63 -16.02 8.97
CA GLY A 221 -7.51 -17.11 8.56
C GLY A 221 -7.38 -18.38 9.41
N GLN A 222 -6.25 -18.57 10.08
CA GLN A 222 -5.86 -19.83 10.73
C GLN A 222 -6.69 -20.13 11.98
N VAL A 223 -7.27 -19.12 12.63
CA VAL A 223 -8.24 -19.35 13.72
C VAL A 223 -9.49 -20.13 13.27
N PHE A 224 -9.74 -20.26 11.96
CA PHE A 224 -10.82 -21.06 11.39
C PHE A 224 -10.41 -22.49 10.97
N GLU A 225 -9.18 -22.94 11.22
CA GLU A 225 -8.69 -24.27 10.82
C GLU A 225 -9.59 -25.42 11.32
N SER A 226 -9.89 -25.44 12.63
CA SER A 226 -10.78 -26.45 13.25
C SER A 226 -12.23 -26.39 12.74
N LEU A 227 -12.65 -25.23 12.21
CA LEU A 227 -13.94 -25.04 11.56
C LEU A 227 -13.94 -25.57 10.13
N VAL A 228 -12.86 -25.33 9.39
CA VAL A 228 -12.70 -25.76 7.99
C VAL A 228 -12.54 -27.28 7.89
N ALA A 229 -11.82 -27.91 8.82
CA ALA A 229 -11.55 -29.36 8.85
C ALA A 229 -12.76 -30.24 9.28
N THR A 230 -13.98 -29.70 9.42
CA THR A 230 -15.12 -30.47 9.93
C THR A 230 -15.77 -31.38 8.89
N ARG A 231 -16.00 -32.66 9.27
CA ARG A 231 -16.59 -33.72 8.44
C ARG A 231 -18.08 -33.54 8.11
N THR A 232 -18.72 -32.48 8.59
CA THR A 232 -20.13 -32.13 8.29
C THR A 232 -20.27 -31.07 7.18
N LEU A 233 -19.16 -30.47 6.74
CA LEU A 233 -19.12 -29.31 5.85
C LEU A 233 -19.39 -29.69 4.38
N LYS A 234 -20.55 -29.29 3.85
CA LYS A 234 -20.88 -29.49 2.43
C LYS A 234 -20.33 -28.40 1.51
N LYS A 235 -20.16 -27.17 2.02
CA LYS A 235 -19.72 -26.01 1.22
C LYS A 235 -18.68 -25.17 1.95
N LEU A 236 -17.53 -24.95 1.32
CA LEU A 236 -16.43 -24.13 1.82
C LEU A 236 -16.16 -22.97 0.85
N ARG A 237 -16.13 -21.73 1.35
CA ARG A 237 -15.78 -20.54 0.55
C ARG A 237 -14.80 -19.66 1.32
N ILE A 238 -13.62 -19.45 0.78
CA ILE A 238 -12.54 -18.67 1.39
C ILE A 238 -12.10 -17.61 0.36
N ILE A 239 -12.16 -16.33 0.71
CA ILE A 239 -12.02 -15.21 -0.24
C ILE A 239 -11.18 -14.08 0.38
N ARG A 240 -9.97 -13.83 -0.13
CA ARG A 240 -9.03 -12.82 0.40
C ARG A 240 -8.77 -13.00 1.90
N CYS A 241 -8.44 -14.22 2.32
CA CYS A 241 -8.06 -14.51 3.70
C CYS A 241 -6.58 -14.90 3.72
N LEU A 242 -5.77 -14.24 4.55
CA LEU A 242 -4.35 -14.56 4.71
C LEU A 242 -4.17 -15.76 5.66
N GLY A 243 -3.01 -16.41 5.56
CA GLY A 243 -2.66 -17.65 6.25
C GLY A 243 -2.20 -18.73 5.28
N ASP A 244 -1.45 -19.72 5.78
CA ASP A 244 -1.21 -20.98 5.08
C ASP A 244 -2.54 -21.74 5.00
N TRP A 245 -3.03 -21.97 3.77
CA TRP A 245 -4.24 -22.75 3.51
C TRP A 245 -3.95 -24.15 2.99
N ASP A 246 -2.73 -24.45 2.54
CA ASP A 246 -2.40 -25.75 1.95
C ASP A 246 -2.48 -26.84 3.02
N ARG A 247 -1.84 -26.63 4.18
CA ARG A 247 -1.92 -27.51 5.34
C ARG A 247 -3.37 -27.76 5.80
N VAL A 248 -4.21 -26.72 5.76
CA VAL A 248 -5.62 -26.77 6.19
C VAL A 248 -6.47 -27.59 5.23
N LEU A 249 -6.18 -27.52 3.93
CA LEU A 249 -6.83 -28.31 2.89
C LEU A 249 -6.35 -29.77 2.90
N GLU A 250 -5.08 -30.03 3.19
CA GLU A 250 -4.57 -31.40 3.40
C GLU A 250 -5.22 -32.09 4.60
N MET A 251 -5.27 -31.42 5.76
CA MET A 251 -5.93 -31.94 6.98
C MET A 251 -7.41 -32.25 6.77
N ASN A 252 -8.08 -31.51 5.87
CA ASN A 252 -9.48 -31.76 5.49
C ASN A 252 -9.63 -33.06 4.70
N GLY A 253 -8.65 -33.34 3.82
CA GLY A 253 -8.72 -34.43 2.87
C GLY A 253 -8.64 -35.82 3.49
N ASP A 254 -7.96 -36.00 4.63
CA ASP A 254 -7.84 -37.29 5.32
C ASP A 254 -9.08 -37.69 6.16
N GLY A 255 -10.25 -37.11 5.85
CA GLY A 255 -11.50 -37.54 6.47
C GLY A 255 -12.81 -36.89 5.99
N ASN A 256 -12.79 -35.88 5.10
CA ASN A 256 -14.00 -35.15 4.72
C ASN A 256 -14.64 -35.66 3.41
N SER A 257 -15.45 -36.71 3.51
CA SER A 257 -16.27 -37.22 2.40
C SER A 257 -17.52 -36.37 2.09
N SER A 258 -17.75 -35.26 2.80
CA SER A 258 -19.01 -34.49 2.73
C SER A 258 -18.97 -33.23 1.86
N LEU A 259 -17.78 -32.75 1.49
CA LEU A 259 -17.59 -31.54 0.69
C LEU A 259 -18.10 -31.71 -0.75
N THR A 260 -18.93 -30.75 -1.18
CA THR A 260 -19.57 -30.71 -2.52
C THR A 260 -19.28 -29.42 -3.29
N GLU A 261 -18.97 -28.32 -2.60
CA GLU A 261 -18.63 -27.02 -3.19
C GLU A 261 -17.42 -26.41 -2.48
N ILE A 262 -16.37 -26.06 -3.24
CA ILE A 262 -15.19 -25.35 -2.75
C ILE A 262 -14.94 -24.10 -3.61
N HIS A 263 -14.85 -22.93 -3.00
CA HIS A 263 -14.50 -21.66 -3.64
C HIS A 263 -13.26 -21.07 -2.96
N LEU A 264 -12.15 -21.01 -3.68
CA LEU A 264 -10.91 -20.34 -3.30
C LEU A 264 -10.76 -19.07 -4.14
N GLU A 265 -10.61 -17.90 -3.52
CA GLU A 265 -10.39 -16.64 -4.24
C GLU A 265 -9.33 -15.74 -3.62
N ARG A 266 -8.27 -15.41 -4.38
CA ARG A 266 -7.10 -14.61 -3.94
C ARG A 266 -6.55 -15.10 -2.60
N LEU A 267 -6.03 -16.33 -2.61
CA LEU A 267 -5.39 -16.99 -1.47
C LEU A 267 -3.99 -17.46 -1.88
N GLN A 268 -3.13 -17.65 -0.88
CA GLN A 268 -1.91 -18.43 -0.99
C GLN A 268 -2.31 -19.90 -0.84
N VAL A 269 -2.47 -20.57 -1.99
CA VAL A 269 -2.77 -22.01 -2.14
C VAL A 269 -1.98 -22.49 -3.34
N SER A 270 -1.21 -23.57 -3.15
CA SER A 270 -0.38 -24.20 -4.18
C SER A 270 -0.99 -25.51 -4.66
N ASP A 271 -0.21 -26.29 -5.43
CA ASP A 271 -0.60 -27.65 -5.80
C ASP A 271 -0.69 -28.61 -4.60
N VAL A 272 -0.10 -28.26 -3.44
CA VAL A 272 -0.23 -29.02 -2.18
C VAL A 272 -1.67 -28.95 -1.66
N GLY A 273 -2.26 -27.76 -1.52
CA GLY A 273 -3.65 -27.61 -1.10
C GLY A 273 -4.64 -28.20 -2.11
N LEU A 274 -4.32 -28.16 -3.41
CA LEU A 274 -5.09 -28.89 -4.42
C LEU A 274 -4.98 -30.42 -4.26
N SER A 275 -3.78 -30.95 -3.95
CA SER A 275 -3.60 -32.36 -3.59
C SER A 275 -4.45 -32.76 -2.37
N GLY A 276 -4.53 -31.90 -1.34
CA GLY A 276 -5.45 -32.05 -0.22
C GLY A 276 -6.92 -32.12 -0.66
N ILE A 277 -7.35 -31.21 -1.53
CA ILE A 277 -8.70 -31.20 -2.12
C ILE A 277 -8.99 -32.46 -2.94
N SER A 278 -8.00 -33.06 -3.60
CA SER A 278 -8.18 -34.28 -4.41
C SER A 278 -8.74 -35.48 -3.63
N LYS A 279 -8.58 -35.49 -2.29
CA LYS A 279 -9.15 -36.52 -1.40
C LYS A 279 -10.68 -36.36 -1.21
N CYS A 280 -11.25 -35.19 -1.54
CA CYS A 280 -12.70 -34.89 -1.45
C CYS A 280 -13.48 -35.50 -2.63
N SER A 281 -13.73 -36.82 -2.60
CA SER A 281 -14.31 -37.58 -3.71
C SER A 281 -15.67 -37.09 -4.22
N ASN A 282 -16.52 -36.53 -3.35
CA ASN A 282 -17.89 -36.06 -3.66
C ASN A 282 -17.98 -34.60 -4.16
N LEU A 283 -16.86 -33.98 -4.53
CA LEU A 283 -16.79 -32.59 -4.99
C LEU A 283 -17.52 -32.40 -6.33
N GLU A 284 -18.60 -31.60 -6.33
CA GLU A 284 -19.38 -31.27 -7.53
C GLU A 284 -19.02 -29.90 -8.13
N THR A 285 -18.53 -28.96 -7.31
CA THR A 285 -18.22 -27.58 -7.73
C THR A 285 -16.89 -27.11 -7.16
N LEU A 286 -15.99 -26.64 -8.03
CA LEU A 286 -14.68 -26.12 -7.66
C LEU A 286 -14.41 -24.77 -8.35
N HIS A 287 -14.11 -23.74 -7.56
CA HIS A 287 -13.61 -22.45 -8.06
C HIS A 287 -12.18 -22.20 -7.55
N ILE A 288 -11.24 -22.05 -8.49
CA ILE A 288 -9.82 -21.73 -8.29
C ILE A 288 -9.60 -20.33 -8.89
N VAL A 289 -9.79 -19.28 -8.09
CA VAL A 289 -9.88 -17.90 -8.60
C VAL A 289 -8.71 -17.07 -8.09
N LYS A 290 -7.74 -16.76 -8.96
CA LYS A 290 -6.61 -15.85 -8.63
C LYS A 290 -5.73 -16.37 -7.50
N THR A 291 -5.52 -17.68 -7.47
CA THR A 291 -4.58 -18.40 -6.61
C THR A 291 -3.34 -18.69 -7.46
N PRO A 292 -2.29 -17.86 -7.39
CA PRO A 292 -1.25 -17.77 -8.42
C PRO A 292 -0.25 -18.94 -8.42
N GLU A 293 -0.26 -19.77 -7.38
CA GLU A 293 0.71 -20.84 -7.20
C GLU A 293 0.22 -22.19 -7.78
N CYS A 294 -1.10 -22.38 -7.89
CA CYS A 294 -1.74 -23.53 -8.56
C CYS A 294 -1.30 -23.69 -10.03
N SER A 295 -1.06 -24.92 -10.46
CA SER A 295 -0.64 -25.29 -11.81
C SER A 295 -1.47 -26.41 -12.44
N ASN A 296 -1.07 -26.85 -13.65
CA ASN A 296 -1.60 -28.07 -14.29
C ASN A 296 -1.53 -29.30 -13.36
N LEU A 297 -0.49 -29.43 -12.54
CA LEU A 297 -0.25 -30.62 -11.70
C LEU A 297 -1.28 -30.75 -10.57
N GLY A 298 -1.52 -29.66 -9.82
CA GLY A 298 -2.55 -29.63 -8.78
C GLY A 298 -3.96 -29.72 -9.36
N LEU A 299 -4.22 -29.14 -10.54
CA LEU A 299 -5.51 -29.33 -11.21
C LEU A 299 -5.72 -30.80 -11.64
N ALA A 300 -4.68 -31.44 -12.18
CA ALA A 300 -4.73 -32.85 -12.60
C ALA A 300 -5.02 -33.79 -11.42
N SER A 301 -4.33 -33.62 -10.28
CA SER A 301 -4.50 -34.48 -9.10
C SER A 301 -5.94 -34.45 -8.59
N VAL A 302 -6.60 -33.28 -8.60
CA VAL A 302 -8.01 -33.11 -8.24
C VAL A 302 -8.93 -33.83 -9.23
N VAL A 303 -8.82 -33.58 -10.54
CA VAL A 303 -9.80 -34.10 -11.51
C VAL A 303 -9.72 -35.62 -11.71
N GLU A 304 -8.55 -36.23 -11.51
CA GLU A 304 -8.39 -37.70 -11.53
C GLU A 304 -9.24 -38.41 -10.46
N ARG A 305 -9.47 -37.74 -9.31
CA ARG A 305 -10.16 -38.29 -8.14
C ARG A 305 -11.60 -37.78 -7.99
N CYS A 306 -11.84 -36.49 -8.19
CA CYS A 306 -13.14 -35.82 -8.02
C CYS A 306 -14.08 -36.03 -9.23
N LYS A 307 -14.44 -37.29 -9.51
CA LYS A 307 -15.18 -37.71 -10.72
C LYS A 307 -16.63 -37.20 -10.82
N PHE A 308 -17.16 -36.63 -9.73
CA PHE A 308 -18.49 -36.00 -9.69
C PHE A 308 -18.49 -34.50 -10.05
N LEU A 309 -17.34 -33.93 -10.44
CA LEU A 309 -17.23 -32.50 -10.77
C LEU A 309 -18.15 -32.09 -11.94
N ARG A 310 -19.14 -31.26 -11.63
CA ARG A 310 -20.10 -30.66 -12.58
C ARG A 310 -19.75 -29.22 -12.92
N LYS A 311 -19.03 -28.51 -12.04
CA LYS A 311 -18.72 -27.09 -12.21
C LYS A 311 -17.26 -26.79 -11.91
N LEU A 312 -16.60 -26.11 -12.83
CA LEU A 312 -15.20 -25.70 -12.70
C LEU A 312 -15.04 -24.24 -13.13
N HIS A 313 -14.44 -23.43 -12.26
CA HIS A 313 -14.13 -22.03 -12.54
C HIS A 313 -12.65 -21.79 -12.23
N ILE A 314 -11.89 -21.35 -13.22
CA ILE A 314 -10.46 -21.06 -13.12
C ILE A 314 -10.23 -19.62 -13.55
N ASP A 315 -9.66 -18.80 -12.66
CA ASP A 315 -9.10 -17.49 -13.00
C ASP A 315 -7.58 -17.55 -12.79
N GLY A 316 -6.83 -17.71 -13.88
CA GLY A 316 -5.37 -17.89 -13.90
C GLY A 316 -4.58 -16.61 -13.59
N TRP A 317 -5.26 -15.51 -13.27
CA TRP A 317 -4.66 -14.20 -12.98
C TRP A 317 -3.70 -13.76 -14.11
N ARG A 318 -2.63 -13.05 -13.79
CA ARG A 318 -1.57 -12.67 -14.76
C ARG A 318 -0.53 -13.78 -14.99
N ILE A 319 -0.68 -14.95 -14.36
CA ILE A 319 0.43 -15.90 -14.11
C ILE A 319 0.32 -17.22 -14.89
N LYS A 320 -0.85 -17.54 -15.47
CA LYS A 320 -1.03 -18.52 -16.56
C LYS A 320 -0.48 -19.95 -16.34
N ARG A 321 -0.25 -20.37 -15.10
CA ARG A 321 0.27 -21.72 -14.75
C ARG A 321 -0.68 -22.88 -15.02
N ILE A 322 -1.96 -22.60 -15.22
CA ILE A 322 -2.95 -23.56 -15.72
C ILE A 322 -3.19 -23.24 -17.20
N GLY A 323 -3.03 -24.25 -18.05
CA GLY A 323 -3.20 -24.16 -19.50
C GLY A 323 -3.69 -25.49 -20.09
N ASP A 324 -3.35 -25.76 -21.35
CA ASP A 324 -3.93 -26.87 -22.11
C ASP A 324 -3.77 -28.25 -21.45
N GLU A 325 -2.62 -28.56 -20.84
CA GLU A 325 -2.35 -29.84 -20.18
C GLU A 325 -3.35 -30.12 -19.04
N GLY A 326 -3.52 -29.17 -18.12
CA GLY A 326 -4.50 -29.29 -17.03
C GLY A 326 -5.94 -29.38 -17.57
N LEU A 327 -6.27 -28.62 -18.60
CA LEU A 327 -7.59 -28.65 -19.25
C LEU A 327 -7.85 -29.95 -20.04
N MET A 328 -6.83 -30.57 -20.62
CA MET A 328 -6.94 -31.90 -21.22
C MET A 328 -7.15 -32.99 -20.16
N SER A 329 -6.56 -32.85 -18.97
CA SER A 329 -6.90 -33.72 -17.83
C SER A 329 -8.35 -33.55 -17.37
N VAL A 330 -8.84 -32.30 -17.27
CA VAL A 330 -10.28 -32.00 -17.04
C VAL A 330 -11.15 -32.71 -18.09
N ALA A 331 -10.82 -32.59 -19.37
CA ALA A 331 -11.57 -33.22 -20.46
C ALA A 331 -11.55 -34.77 -20.40
N LYS A 332 -10.47 -35.37 -19.92
CA LYS A 332 -10.28 -36.82 -19.80
C LYS A 332 -11.06 -37.41 -18.60
N HIS A 333 -11.17 -36.67 -17.49
CA HIS A 333 -11.71 -37.21 -16.24
C HIS A 333 -13.09 -36.63 -15.84
N CYS A 334 -13.40 -35.37 -16.13
CA CYS A 334 -14.65 -34.70 -15.74
C CYS A 334 -15.77 -34.83 -16.80
N LEU A 335 -16.16 -36.07 -17.13
CA LEU A 335 -17.17 -36.34 -18.17
C LEU A 335 -18.59 -35.81 -17.84
N ASN A 336 -18.84 -35.45 -16.58
CA ASN A 336 -20.12 -34.90 -16.10
C ASN A 336 -20.15 -33.35 -16.02
N LEU A 337 -19.13 -32.65 -16.55
CA LEU A 337 -19.02 -31.19 -16.50
C LEU A 337 -20.19 -30.50 -17.21
N GLN A 338 -20.86 -29.58 -16.50
CA GLN A 338 -22.03 -28.80 -16.92
C GLN A 338 -21.74 -27.29 -17.05
N GLU A 339 -20.82 -26.75 -16.23
CA GLU A 339 -20.48 -25.33 -16.21
C GLU A 339 -18.94 -25.17 -16.12
N LEU A 340 -18.34 -24.56 -17.15
CA LEU A 340 -16.90 -24.26 -17.20
C LEU A 340 -16.68 -22.75 -17.40
N VAL A 341 -15.84 -22.16 -16.55
CA VAL A 341 -15.49 -20.73 -16.61
C VAL A 341 -13.97 -20.60 -16.61
N LEU A 342 -13.40 -20.05 -17.67
CA LEU A 342 -11.97 -19.79 -17.83
C LEU A 342 -11.72 -18.29 -17.96
N ILE A 343 -10.88 -17.74 -17.09
CA ILE A 343 -10.50 -16.32 -17.06
C ILE A 343 -8.98 -16.21 -17.00
N GLY A 344 -8.36 -15.49 -17.95
CA GLY A 344 -6.90 -15.33 -18.00
C GLY A 344 -6.11 -16.64 -18.24
N VAL A 345 -6.78 -17.67 -18.77
CA VAL A 345 -6.19 -18.97 -19.13
C VAL A 345 -5.97 -19.01 -20.64
N ASP A 346 -4.75 -19.32 -21.07
CA ASP A 346 -4.41 -19.49 -22.49
C ASP A 346 -4.77 -20.92 -22.94
N ALA A 347 -6.07 -21.17 -23.10
CA ALA A 347 -6.58 -22.39 -23.69
C ALA A 347 -6.51 -22.29 -25.23
N THR A 348 -6.00 -23.33 -25.89
CA THR A 348 -5.94 -23.41 -27.35
C THR A 348 -6.96 -24.40 -27.90
N TYR A 349 -6.98 -24.57 -29.22
CA TYR A 349 -7.75 -25.61 -29.91
C TYR A 349 -7.54 -27.01 -29.29
N MET A 350 -6.35 -27.33 -28.79
CA MET A 350 -6.03 -28.67 -28.25
C MET A 350 -6.92 -29.04 -27.06
N SER A 351 -6.96 -28.19 -26.02
CA SER A 351 -7.81 -28.45 -24.85
C SER A 351 -9.28 -28.20 -25.13
N LEU A 352 -9.62 -27.15 -25.89
CA LEU A 352 -11.03 -26.82 -26.16
C LEU A 352 -11.72 -27.88 -27.05
N SER A 353 -11.01 -28.43 -28.04
CA SER A 353 -11.52 -29.54 -28.86
C SER A 353 -11.62 -30.84 -28.05
N ALA A 354 -10.73 -31.08 -27.08
CA ALA A 354 -10.85 -32.22 -26.15
C ALA A 354 -12.07 -32.07 -25.20
N ILE A 355 -12.24 -30.90 -24.57
CA ILE A 355 -13.39 -30.58 -23.72
C ILE A 355 -14.69 -30.74 -24.52
N ALA A 356 -14.76 -30.16 -25.73
CA ALA A 356 -15.94 -30.23 -26.58
C ALA A 356 -16.23 -31.66 -27.09
N SER A 357 -15.21 -32.50 -27.23
CA SER A 357 -15.38 -33.91 -27.59
C SER A 357 -15.91 -34.76 -26.43
N ASN A 358 -15.43 -34.53 -25.20
CA ASN A 358 -15.70 -35.42 -24.07
C ASN A 358 -16.83 -34.92 -23.13
N CYS A 359 -16.88 -33.63 -22.81
CA CYS A 359 -17.81 -33.05 -21.82
C CYS A 359 -19.20 -32.78 -22.43
N LYS A 360 -19.88 -33.83 -22.94
CA LYS A 360 -21.16 -33.72 -23.66
C LYS A 360 -22.35 -33.16 -22.86
N LYS A 361 -22.19 -32.93 -21.55
CA LYS A 361 -23.20 -32.33 -20.66
C LYS A 361 -23.00 -30.82 -20.43
N LEU A 362 -22.04 -30.19 -21.11
CA LEU A 362 -21.67 -28.78 -20.92
C LEU A 362 -22.80 -27.82 -21.37
N GLU A 363 -23.63 -27.38 -20.43
CA GLU A 363 -24.69 -26.38 -20.65
C GLU A 363 -24.14 -24.94 -20.67
N ARG A 364 -22.99 -24.68 -20.03
CA ARG A 364 -22.49 -23.33 -19.78
C ARG A 364 -20.99 -23.25 -19.95
N LEU A 365 -20.55 -22.31 -20.79
CA LEU A 365 -19.13 -22.06 -21.04
C LEU A 365 -18.87 -20.55 -21.05
N ALA A 366 -17.85 -20.11 -20.31
CA ALA A 366 -17.40 -18.72 -20.31
C ALA A 366 -15.89 -18.63 -20.51
N LEU A 367 -15.45 -17.79 -21.45
CA LEU A 367 -14.07 -17.63 -21.90
C LEU A 367 -13.70 -16.14 -21.85
N CYS A 368 -12.81 -15.74 -20.94
CA CYS A 368 -12.54 -14.33 -20.65
C CYS A 368 -11.03 -14.00 -20.64
N GLY A 369 -10.63 -12.96 -21.37
CA GLY A 369 -9.29 -12.38 -21.30
C GLY A 369 -8.17 -13.30 -21.76
N SER A 370 -8.47 -14.18 -22.72
CA SER A 370 -7.52 -15.12 -23.31
C SER A 370 -7.08 -14.64 -24.70
N GLY A 371 -5.77 -14.66 -24.96
CA GLY A 371 -5.20 -14.21 -26.24
C GLY A 371 -5.23 -15.28 -27.33
N THR A 372 -5.42 -16.55 -26.96
CA THR A 372 -5.35 -17.74 -27.84
C THR A 372 -6.69 -18.16 -28.43
N ILE A 373 -7.79 -17.49 -28.08
CA ILE A 373 -9.15 -17.87 -28.44
C ILE A 373 -9.68 -16.95 -29.55
N GLY A 374 -9.75 -17.48 -30.76
CA GLY A 374 -10.34 -16.87 -31.95
C GLY A 374 -11.42 -17.77 -32.57
N ASP A 375 -11.73 -17.53 -33.84
CA ASP A 375 -12.86 -18.20 -34.52
C ASP A 375 -12.66 -19.72 -34.70
N THR A 376 -11.42 -20.20 -34.79
CA THR A 376 -11.07 -21.64 -34.92
C THR A 376 -11.41 -22.44 -33.67
N GLU A 377 -11.09 -21.90 -32.49
CA GLU A 377 -11.37 -22.52 -31.18
C GLU A 377 -12.87 -22.50 -30.88
N ILE A 378 -13.53 -21.44 -31.34
CA ILE A 378 -14.98 -21.26 -31.19
C ILE A 378 -15.75 -22.16 -32.16
N GLY A 379 -15.25 -22.39 -33.37
CA GLY A 379 -15.81 -23.35 -34.32
C GLY A 379 -15.85 -24.78 -33.77
N CYS A 380 -14.75 -25.26 -33.17
CA CYS A 380 -14.70 -26.64 -32.65
C CYS A 380 -15.59 -26.86 -31.41
N ILE A 381 -15.89 -25.78 -30.66
CA ILE A 381 -16.94 -25.77 -29.62
C ILE A 381 -18.32 -25.83 -30.29
N ALA A 382 -18.59 -25.00 -31.28
CA ALA A 382 -19.88 -24.92 -31.96
C ALA A 382 -20.29 -26.25 -32.61
N GLU A 383 -19.37 -26.95 -33.28
CA GLU A 383 -19.60 -28.25 -33.91
C GLU A 383 -19.98 -29.36 -32.91
N LYS A 384 -19.43 -29.31 -31.69
CA LYS A 384 -19.39 -30.47 -30.78
C LYS A 384 -20.19 -30.30 -29.48
N CYS A 385 -20.49 -29.07 -29.06
CA CYS A 385 -21.19 -28.73 -27.81
C CYS A 385 -22.69 -28.45 -28.01
N VAL A 386 -23.43 -29.39 -28.61
CA VAL A 386 -24.88 -29.27 -28.88
C VAL A 386 -25.76 -29.10 -27.62
N ALA A 387 -25.21 -29.38 -26.43
CA ALA A 387 -25.86 -29.16 -25.14
C ALA A 387 -25.78 -27.71 -24.62
N LEU A 388 -24.98 -26.84 -25.24
CA LEU A 388 -24.66 -25.51 -24.73
C LEU A 388 -25.89 -24.59 -24.73
N ARG A 389 -26.21 -24.03 -23.56
CA ARG A 389 -27.37 -23.16 -23.31
C ARG A 389 -27.01 -21.72 -22.99
N LYS A 390 -25.84 -21.49 -22.37
CA LYS A 390 -25.33 -20.14 -22.07
C LYS A 390 -23.85 -20.03 -22.44
N PHE A 391 -23.52 -19.08 -23.31
CA PHE A 391 -22.15 -18.77 -23.68
C PHE A 391 -21.79 -17.33 -23.32
N CYS A 392 -20.58 -17.12 -22.79
CA CYS A 392 -20.08 -15.79 -22.46
C CYS A 392 -18.61 -15.65 -22.89
N ILE A 393 -18.34 -14.78 -23.87
CA ILE A 393 -16.97 -14.47 -24.30
C ILE A 393 -16.64 -13.00 -24.00
N LYS A 394 -15.45 -12.76 -23.45
CA LYS A 394 -15.02 -11.41 -23.07
C LYS A 394 -13.56 -11.14 -23.40
N GLY A 395 -13.29 -10.15 -24.26
CA GLY A 395 -11.92 -9.72 -24.55
C GLY A 395 -11.04 -10.80 -25.18
N CYS A 396 -11.60 -11.57 -26.12
CA CYS A 396 -10.90 -12.57 -26.93
C CYS A 396 -10.87 -12.12 -28.42
N LEU A 397 -10.18 -12.86 -29.29
CA LEU A 397 -9.96 -12.51 -30.71
C LEU A 397 -11.00 -13.14 -31.66
N ILE A 398 -12.23 -13.33 -31.16
CA ILE A 398 -13.39 -13.79 -31.94
C ILE A 398 -13.92 -12.68 -32.86
N SER A 399 -14.36 -13.03 -34.06
CA SER A 399 -15.07 -12.16 -35.00
C SER A 399 -16.54 -12.57 -35.18
N ASP A 400 -17.26 -11.87 -36.06
CA ASP A 400 -18.60 -12.26 -36.49
C ASP A 400 -18.67 -13.70 -37.02
N VAL A 401 -17.57 -14.27 -37.54
CA VAL A 401 -17.53 -15.65 -38.05
C VAL A 401 -17.71 -16.66 -36.92
N GLY A 402 -16.95 -16.55 -35.83
CA GLY A 402 -17.11 -17.42 -34.65
C GLY A 402 -18.45 -17.21 -33.93
N VAL A 403 -18.97 -15.98 -33.93
CA VAL A 403 -20.31 -15.69 -33.38
C VAL A 403 -21.41 -16.36 -34.22
N LYS A 404 -21.34 -16.29 -35.56
CA LYS A 404 -22.25 -16.98 -36.47
C LYS A 404 -22.13 -18.51 -36.33
N ALA A 405 -20.90 -19.04 -36.18
CA ALA A 405 -20.66 -20.46 -35.96
C ALA A 405 -21.36 -20.99 -34.70
N LEU A 406 -21.20 -20.33 -33.54
CA LEU A 406 -21.89 -20.70 -32.29
C LEU A 406 -23.42 -20.70 -32.42
N ALA A 407 -23.97 -19.70 -33.12
CA ALA A 407 -25.40 -19.58 -33.29
C ALA A 407 -26.00 -20.68 -34.18
N LEU A 408 -25.24 -21.20 -35.13
CA LEU A 408 -25.64 -22.33 -35.98
C LEU A 408 -25.40 -23.69 -35.30
N GLY A 409 -24.21 -23.90 -34.72
CA GLY A 409 -23.79 -25.18 -34.15
C GLY A 409 -24.40 -25.54 -32.78
N CYS A 410 -24.78 -24.54 -31.97
CA CYS A 410 -25.40 -24.77 -30.65
C CYS A 410 -26.93 -24.55 -30.70
N PRO A 411 -27.75 -25.53 -31.12
CA PRO A 411 -29.20 -25.35 -31.23
C PRO A 411 -29.87 -25.01 -29.89
N LYS A 412 -29.34 -25.51 -28.77
CA LYS A 412 -29.90 -25.27 -27.42
C LYS A 412 -29.49 -23.94 -26.77
N LEU A 413 -28.77 -23.06 -27.48
CA LEU A 413 -28.31 -21.78 -26.95
C LEU A 413 -29.48 -20.80 -26.69
N VAL A 414 -29.61 -20.36 -25.44
CA VAL A 414 -30.66 -19.42 -24.97
C VAL A 414 -30.09 -18.06 -24.57
N LYS A 415 -28.82 -17.99 -24.14
CA LYS A 415 -28.15 -16.72 -23.85
C LYS A 415 -26.72 -16.66 -24.39
N LEU A 416 -26.42 -15.60 -25.12
CA LEU A 416 -25.10 -15.28 -25.65
C LEU A 416 -24.67 -13.90 -25.13
N LYS A 417 -23.51 -13.83 -24.46
CA LYS A 417 -22.92 -12.57 -24.01
C LYS A 417 -21.56 -12.38 -24.66
N VAL A 418 -21.39 -11.30 -25.39
CA VAL A 418 -20.13 -10.92 -26.05
C VAL A 418 -19.75 -9.54 -25.56
N LYS A 419 -18.64 -9.38 -24.84
CA LYS A 419 -18.17 -8.04 -24.41
C LYS A 419 -16.68 -7.82 -24.68
N LYS A 420 -16.30 -6.61 -25.04
CA LYS A 420 -14.94 -6.15 -25.35
C LYS A 420 -14.19 -6.98 -26.41
N CYS A 421 -14.92 -7.66 -27.31
CA CYS A 421 -14.36 -8.47 -28.41
C CYS A 421 -14.30 -7.61 -29.68
N ARG A 422 -13.12 -7.10 -30.02
CA ARG A 422 -12.95 -5.97 -30.95
C ARG A 422 -13.18 -6.26 -32.44
N LEU A 423 -13.40 -7.52 -32.81
CA LEU A 423 -13.61 -7.96 -34.20
C LEU A 423 -15.07 -8.38 -34.46
N VAL A 424 -15.95 -8.19 -33.48
CA VAL A 424 -17.39 -8.42 -33.58
C VAL A 424 -18.07 -7.09 -33.91
N THR A 425 -18.96 -7.08 -34.90
CA THR A 425 -19.64 -5.87 -35.39
C THR A 425 -21.10 -5.81 -34.94
N GLY A 426 -21.76 -4.66 -35.14
CA GLY A 426 -23.20 -4.54 -34.94
C GLY A 426 -24.02 -5.40 -35.92
N GLU A 427 -23.50 -5.73 -37.10
CA GLU A 427 -24.23 -6.50 -38.13
C GLU A 427 -24.59 -7.90 -37.64
N VAL A 428 -23.73 -8.56 -36.86
CA VAL A 428 -24.04 -9.89 -36.34
C VAL A 428 -25.15 -9.85 -35.28
N ARG A 429 -25.35 -8.72 -34.59
CA ARG A 429 -26.46 -8.55 -33.63
C ARG A 429 -27.81 -8.66 -34.33
N GLU A 430 -27.95 -7.98 -35.47
CA GLU A 430 -29.16 -8.01 -36.29
C GLU A 430 -29.34 -9.38 -36.96
N TRP A 431 -28.27 -9.92 -37.56
CA TRP A 431 -28.26 -11.26 -38.17
C TRP A 431 -28.71 -12.36 -37.19
N LEU A 432 -28.35 -12.24 -35.91
CA LEU A 432 -28.78 -13.14 -34.82
C LEU A 432 -30.24 -12.92 -34.44
N ARG A 433 -30.72 -11.67 -34.37
CA ARG A 433 -32.11 -11.34 -34.05
C ARG A 433 -33.07 -11.92 -35.09
N GLU A 434 -32.76 -11.76 -36.38
CA GLU A 434 -33.52 -12.35 -37.49
C GLU A 434 -33.63 -13.88 -37.39
N ARG A 435 -32.50 -14.56 -37.16
CA ARG A 435 -32.39 -16.03 -37.29
C ARG A 435 -32.70 -16.80 -36.01
N ARG A 436 -32.63 -16.13 -34.84
CA ARG A 436 -32.80 -16.77 -33.52
C ARG A 436 -33.53 -15.83 -32.54
N MET A 437 -34.78 -15.51 -32.83
CA MET A 437 -35.63 -14.65 -31.96
C MET A 437 -35.69 -15.08 -30.47
N THR A 438 -35.43 -16.36 -30.16
CA THR A 438 -35.40 -16.89 -28.77
C THR A 438 -34.04 -16.79 -28.07
N LEU A 439 -32.99 -16.29 -28.75
CA LEU A 439 -31.64 -16.16 -28.21
C LEU A 439 -31.44 -14.76 -27.60
N VAL A 440 -31.29 -14.70 -26.27
CA VAL A 440 -30.96 -13.46 -25.57
C VAL A 440 -29.50 -13.10 -25.82
N VAL A 441 -29.25 -12.16 -26.74
CA VAL A 441 -27.93 -11.59 -27.02
C VAL A 441 -27.69 -10.37 -26.11
N THR A 442 -26.47 -10.21 -25.60
CA THR A 442 -26.03 -9.00 -24.87
C THR A 442 -24.64 -8.60 -25.35
N MET A 443 -24.50 -7.35 -25.81
CA MET A 443 -23.27 -6.83 -26.44
C MET A 443 -22.75 -5.58 -25.70
N ASP A 444 -21.74 -4.89 -26.23
CA ASP A 444 -21.20 -3.68 -25.58
C ASP A 444 -22.08 -2.45 -25.80
N ASP A 445 -22.82 -2.38 -26.90
CA ASP A 445 -23.64 -1.22 -27.30
C ASP A 445 -24.87 -0.98 -26.41
N ASP A 446 -25.15 -1.89 -25.47
CA ASP A 446 -26.24 -1.78 -24.49
C ASP A 446 -25.95 -0.75 -23.37
N GLU A 447 -24.84 -0.01 -23.45
CA GLU A 447 -24.37 0.95 -22.42
C GLU A 447 -24.12 2.37 -22.98
N THR A 448 -24.92 2.87 -23.94
CA THR A 448 -25.06 4.34 -24.18
C THR A 448 -26.31 4.77 -25.00
N SER A 449 -27.35 5.27 -24.33
CA SER A 449 -28.33 6.22 -24.89
C SER A 449 -29.22 6.75 -23.75
N GLY A 450 -28.85 7.91 -23.18
CA GLY A 450 -29.47 8.46 -21.97
C GLY A 450 -29.48 9.99 -21.94
N VAL A 451 -29.57 10.62 -23.13
CA VAL A 451 -29.80 12.05 -23.30
C VAL A 451 -31.10 12.18 -24.08
N GLY A 452 -32.07 12.93 -23.53
CA GLY A 452 -33.43 12.95 -24.05
C GLY A 452 -33.61 13.84 -25.28
N ILE A 453 -34.44 13.37 -26.20
CA ILE A 453 -35.31 14.23 -27.03
C ILE A 453 -36.74 13.78 -26.74
N VAL A 454 -37.65 14.74 -26.60
CA VAL A 454 -39.07 14.50 -26.32
C VAL A 454 -39.85 14.65 -27.62
N ASP A 455 -40.64 13.64 -27.99
CA ASP A 455 -41.94 13.85 -28.62
C ASP A 455 -42.88 12.67 -28.31
N GLY A 456 -44.19 12.85 -28.50
CA GLY A 456 -45.24 11.94 -28.05
C GLY A 456 -45.67 10.86 -29.05
N GLY A 457 -46.53 9.94 -28.59
CA GLY A 457 -47.16 8.91 -29.41
C GLY A 457 -47.72 7.74 -28.60
N ASP A 458 -49.02 7.73 -28.35
CA ASP A 458 -49.73 6.64 -27.69
C ASP A 458 -49.63 5.31 -28.47
N GLN A 459 -49.50 4.18 -27.75
CA GLN A 459 -50.67 3.35 -27.44
C GLN A 459 -50.41 2.24 -26.41
N ARG A 460 -51.49 1.79 -25.77
CA ARG A 460 -51.54 0.74 -24.74
C ARG A 460 -51.80 -0.64 -25.34
N VAL A 461 -51.40 -1.71 -24.62
CA VAL A 461 -52.15 -2.96 -24.28
C VAL A 461 -51.10 -4.01 -23.88
N LEU A 462 -50.96 -4.45 -22.61
CA LEU A 462 -51.84 -5.22 -21.69
C LEU A 462 -52.01 -6.72 -22.01
N ALA A 463 -51.16 -7.55 -21.38
CA ALA A 463 -51.45 -8.88 -20.78
C ALA A 463 -50.14 -9.34 -20.06
N THR A 464 -50.02 -9.77 -18.79
CA THR A 464 -50.76 -10.74 -17.93
C THR A 464 -50.80 -12.16 -18.52
N VAL A 465 -50.33 -13.22 -17.86
CA VAL A 465 -49.61 -13.44 -16.57
C VAL A 465 -48.47 -14.49 -16.83
N VAL A 466 -47.64 -15.02 -15.92
CA VAL A 466 -47.69 -15.35 -14.48
C VAL A 466 -46.27 -15.20 -13.88
N GLU A 467 -46.12 -15.01 -12.56
CA GLU A 467 -44.85 -15.18 -11.83
C GLU A 467 -44.82 -16.49 -11.01
N GLU A 468 -43.69 -17.20 -11.01
CA GLU A 468 -43.33 -18.19 -9.97
C GLU A 468 -42.15 -17.64 -9.15
N ASP A 469 -42.14 -17.92 -7.84
CA ASP A 469 -41.27 -17.26 -6.85
C ASP A 469 -39.74 -17.51 -7.05
N PRO A 470 -38.87 -16.48 -6.89
CA PRO A 470 -37.45 -16.60 -7.19
C PRO A 470 -36.58 -17.08 -6.01
N LEU A 471 -35.75 -18.10 -6.25
CA LEU A 471 -34.69 -18.51 -5.32
C LEU A 471 -33.51 -17.50 -5.32
N PRO A 472 -32.81 -17.33 -4.16
CA PRO A 472 -32.02 -16.11 -3.90
C PRO A 472 -30.66 -16.08 -4.61
N VAL A 473 -30.45 -15.05 -5.44
CA VAL A 473 -29.13 -14.67 -5.97
C VAL A 473 -28.43 -13.72 -4.99
N THR A 474 -27.11 -13.87 -4.84
CA THR A 474 -26.31 -13.05 -3.91
C THR A 474 -25.88 -11.72 -4.53
N ASP A 475 -26.03 -10.62 -3.79
CA ASP A 475 -25.53 -9.28 -4.14
C ASP A 475 -24.08 -9.33 -4.65
N GLY A 476 -23.87 -8.85 -5.88
CA GLY A 476 -22.55 -8.55 -6.44
C GLY A 476 -22.34 -7.04 -6.49
N ASP A 477 -21.15 -6.59 -6.10
CA ASP A 477 -20.70 -5.20 -6.19
C ASP A 477 -19.35 -5.20 -6.92
N GLY A 478 -19.14 -4.26 -7.85
CA GLY A 478 -18.03 -4.32 -8.80
C GLY A 478 -18.06 -3.27 -9.91
N GLY A 479 -17.80 -2.02 -9.56
CA GLY A 479 -17.44 -0.97 -10.52
C GLY A 479 -16.01 -1.12 -11.06
N ALA A 480 -15.75 -0.62 -12.27
CA ALA A 480 -14.41 -0.59 -12.88
C ALA A 480 -14.26 0.48 -14.00
N GLY A 481 -13.57 1.59 -13.71
CA GLY A 481 -12.87 2.39 -14.73
C GLY A 481 -11.58 1.66 -15.17
N VAL A 482 -11.04 1.71 -16.40
CA VAL A 482 -11.06 2.65 -17.56
C VAL A 482 -9.86 3.62 -17.62
N ALA A 483 -8.83 3.18 -18.37
CA ALA A 483 -7.80 3.93 -19.12
C ALA A 483 -7.04 2.85 -19.96
N SER A 484 -6.94 2.85 -21.31
CA SER A 484 -6.26 3.75 -22.27
C SER A 484 -4.72 3.82 -22.10
N GLY A 485 -3.85 3.54 -23.09
CA GLY A 485 -4.05 2.82 -24.37
C GLY A 485 -3.30 3.38 -25.60
N GLY A 486 -2.20 2.73 -26.02
CA GLY A 486 -1.48 2.96 -27.29
C GLY A 486 -0.26 2.03 -27.37
N ARG A 487 -0.19 0.98 -28.22
CA ARG A 487 -0.23 0.86 -29.69
C ARG A 487 1.15 1.03 -30.36
N ILE A 488 1.81 -0.10 -30.63
CA ILE A 488 2.71 -0.26 -31.80
C ILE A 488 1.87 -0.89 -32.92
N GLY A 489 2.10 -0.48 -34.17
CA GLY A 489 1.56 -1.13 -35.36
C GLY A 489 2.68 -1.52 -36.32
N LEU A 490 2.55 -2.67 -36.99
CA LEU A 490 3.49 -3.18 -37.98
C LEU A 490 2.72 -3.66 -39.21
N ALA A 491 3.20 -3.35 -40.42
CA ALA A 491 2.48 -3.65 -41.66
C ALA A 491 3.37 -4.20 -42.79
N ILE A 492 3.36 -5.53 -42.93
CA ILE A 492 3.31 -6.30 -44.20
C ILE A 492 4.48 -6.11 -45.21
N LEU A 493 4.54 -6.93 -46.27
CA LEU A 493 5.77 -7.46 -46.88
C LEU A 493 5.80 -7.39 -48.43
N LYS A 494 7.02 -7.50 -49.02
CA LYS A 494 7.38 -7.67 -50.46
C LYS A 494 7.41 -6.37 -51.29
N THR A 495 8.23 -6.19 -52.35
CA THR A 495 8.99 -7.16 -53.18
C THR A 495 10.25 -6.55 -53.86
N LYS A 496 11.11 -7.42 -54.45
CA LYS A 496 12.22 -7.20 -55.43
C LYS A 496 13.62 -6.78 -54.90
N LEU A 497 14.64 -7.23 -55.65
CA LEU A 497 16.08 -7.00 -55.43
C LEU A 497 16.55 -5.74 -56.19
N GLY A 498 17.57 -5.05 -55.67
CA GLY A 498 18.31 -4.05 -56.44
C GLY A 498 19.18 -3.08 -55.63
N LEU A 499 20.42 -3.50 -55.30
CA LEU A 499 21.59 -2.66 -54.98
C LEU A 499 21.59 -1.70 -53.75
N LEU A 500 22.72 -1.76 -53.02
CA LEU A 500 23.38 -0.73 -52.19
C LEU A 500 22.85 -0.36 -50.78
N ALA A 501 23.76 -0.60 -49.82
CA ALA A 501 24.12 0.30 -48.70
C ALA A 501 23.13 0.56 -47.53
N GLY A 502 22.53 -0.49 -46.95
CA GLY A 502 22.06 -0.47 -45.55
C GLY A 502 22.95 -1.34 -44.64
N ARG A 503 23.62 -0.77 -43.63
CA ARG A 503 24.48 -1.51 -42.67
C ARG A 503 23.63 -2.43 -41.75
N ASN A 504 23.36 -3.67 -42.18
CA ASN A 504 22.72 -4.70 -41.34
C ASN A 504 23.72 -5.28 -40.32
N LEU A 505 23.89 -4.59 -39.19
CA LEU A 505 24.85 -4.94 -38.12
C LEU A 505 24.62 -6.31 -37.45
N ALA A 506 23.49 -6.98 -37.70
CA ALA A 506 23.17 -8.28 -37.09
C ALA A 506 24.13 -9.40 -37.51
N MET A 507 24.53 -9.47 -38.78
CA MET A 507 25.36 -10.57 -39.31
C MET A 507 26.80 -10.56 -38.76
N PRO A 508 27.54 -9.43 -38.76
CA PRO A 508 28.86 -9.37 -38.13
C PRO A 508 28.83 -9.68 -36.62
N ARG A 509 27.84 -9.15 -35.89
CA ARG A 509 27.66 -9.41 -34.45
C ARG A 509 27.51 -10.89 -34.13
N GLN A 510 26.66 -11.59 -34.88
CA GLN A 510 26.46 -13.02 -34.66
C GLN A 510 27.73 -13.83 -34.95
N ALA A 511 28.51 -13.44 -35.96
CA ALA A 511 29.78 -14.07 -36.28
C ALA A 511 30.87 -13.80 -35.21
N ASN A 512 31.01 -12.56 -34.73
CA ASN A 512 31.91 -12.20 -33.63
C ASN A 512 31.57 -12.95 -32.34
N ARG A 513 30.28 -13.09 -32.01
CA ARG A 513 29.81 -13.87 -30.85
C ARG A 513 30.14 -15.36 -30.98
N LEU A 514 29.92 -15.95 -32.15
CA LEU A 514 30.28 -17.35 -32.43
C LEU A 514 31.80 -17.58 -32.37
N MET A 515 32.61 -16.58 -32.77
CA MET A 515 34.06 -16.60 -32.62
C MET A 515 34.49 -16.65 -31.15
N ILE A 516 33.91 -15.79 -30.29
CA ILE A 516 34.15 -15.81 -28.84
C ILE A 516 33.71 -17.16 -28.22
N GLU A 517 32.56 -17.68 -28.64
CA GLU A 517 32.10 -19.00 -28.17
C GLU A 517 33.00 -20.17 -28.64
N LYS A 518 33.70 -20.04 -29.76
CA LYS A 518 34.69 -21.02 -30.23
C LYS A 518 35.95 -21.00 -29.36
N PHE A 519 36.50 -19.81 -29.07
CA PHE A 519 37.63 -19.67 -28.14
C PHE A 519 37.36 -20.28 -26.77
N LYS A 520 36.14 -20.18 -26.25
CA LYS A 520 35.72 -20.78 -24.96
C LYS A 520 35.53 -22.31 -24.99
N LYS A 521 35.69 -22.98 -26.13
CA LYS A 521 35.37 -24.42 -26.31
C LYS A 521 36.54 -25.25 -26.88
N GLU A 522 37.49 -24.64 -27.58
CA GLU A 522 38.64 -25.37 -28.16
C GLU A 522 39.80 -25.54 -27.17
N SER A 523 40.63 -26.57 -27.36
CA SER A 523 41.67 -26.99 -26.40
C SER A 523 42.95 -26.13 -26.46
N LEU A 524 43.46 -25.74 -25.28
CA LEU A 524 44.65 -24.90 -25.05
C LEU A 524 45.97 -25.37 -25.71
N VAL A 525 46.03 -26.61 -26.19
CA VAL A 525 47.29 -27.27 -26.60
C VAL A 525 48.01 -26.53 -27.74
N ASN A 526 47.26 -25.89 -28.64
CA ASN A 526 47.80 -25.22 -29.83
C ASN A 526 47.78 -23.67 -29.75
N ASP A 527 47.26 -23.08 -28.66
CA ASP A 527 47.14 -21.63 -28.53
C ASP A 527 48.50 -20.92 -28.45
N THR A 528 48.69 -19.84 -29.21
CA THR A 528 49.85 -18.93 -29.05
C THR A 528 49.78 -18.16 -27.71
N PRO A 529 50.88 -17.56 -27.21
CA PRO A 529 50.86 -16.77 -25.97
C PRO A 529 49.83 -15.64 -25.97
N GLU A 530 49.64 -14.97 -27.10
CA GLU A 530 48.68 -13.89 -27.29
C GLU A 530 47.24 -14.43 -27.28
N GLN A 531 46.99 -15.57 -27.94
CA GLN A 531 45.69 -16.25 -27.92
C GLN A 531 45.29 -16.68 -26.50
N ARG A 532 46.24 -17.12 -25.67
CA ARG A 532 45.99 -17.45 -24.26
C ARG A 532 45.55 -16.24 -23.45
N LEU A 533 46.10 -15.05 -23.71
CA LEU A 533 45.66 -13.81 -23.05
C LEU A 533 44.26 -13.35 -23.51
N VAL A 534 43.95 -13.49 -24.81
CA VAL A 534 42.59 -13.24 -25.32
C VAL A 534 41.61 -14.22 -24.68
N ARG A 535 41.96 -15.52 -24.61
CA ARG A 535 41.18 -16.56 -23.94
C ARG A 535 40.92 -16.23 -22.47
N LEU A 536 41.97 -15.92 -21.69
CA LEU A 536 41.84 -15.54 -20.28
C LEU A 536 40.95 -14.30 -20.07
N THR A 537 40.95 -13.37 -21.03
CA THR A 537 40.06 -12.20 -21.03
C THR A 537 38.61 -12.62 -21.27
N VAL A 538 38.32 -13.39 -22.33
CA VAL A 538 36.94 -13.75 -22.68
C VAL A 538 36.33 -14.79 -21.73
N GLU A 539 37.11 -15.74 -21.21
CA GLU A 539 36.66 -16.74 -20.23
C GLU A 539 36.36 -16.12 -18.85
N HIS A 540 36.77 -14.87 -18.60
CA HIS A 540 36.50 -14.21 -17.33
C HIS A 540 34.98 -14.03 -17.10
N PRO A 541 34.42 -14.38 -15.92
CA PRO A 541 32.98 -14.35 -15.68
C PRO A 541 32.31 -12.97 -15.85
N GLN A 542 33.08 -11.88 -15.72
CA GLN A 542 32.59 -10.52 -15.94
C GLN A 542 32.55 -10.11 -17.42
N TYR A 543 33.33 -10.76 -18.31
CA TYR A 543 33.42 -10.39 -19.73
C TYR A 543 32.04 -10.39 -20.43
N ASN A 544 31.22 -11.40 -20.14
CA ASN A 544 29.85 -11.51 -20.66
C ASN A 544 28.86 -10.47 -20.07
N VAL A 545 29.29 -9.66 -19.09
CA VAL A 545 28.53 -8.55 -18.49
C VAL A 545 29.08 -7.23 -19.04
N ASP A 546 30.38 -7.01 -18.92
CA ASP A 546 31.01 -5.72 -19.18
C ASP A 546 31.06 -5.39 -20.67
N PHE A 547 31.24 -6.40 -21.53
CA PHE A 547 31.19 -6.25 -22.99
C PHE A 547 29.80 -6.56 -23.58
N SER A 548 28.73 -6.50 -22.75
CA SER A 548 27.34 -6.76 -23.17
C SER A 548 26.54 -5.47 -23.37
N PHE A 549 26.80 -4.77 -24.48
CA PHE A 549 26.15 -3.51 -24.80
C PHE A 549 24.68 -3.73 -25.24
N HIS A 550 23.74 -3.62 -24.30
CA HIS A 550 22.36 -4.10 -24.48
C HIS A 550 21.47 -3.25 -25.42
N SER A 551 21.91 -2.07 -25.90
CA SER A 551 21.10 -1.15 -26.70
C SER A 551 21.86 -0.46 -27.85
N TYR A 552 22.39 -1.26 -28.77
CA TYR A 552 23.10 -0.73 -29.95
C TYR A 552 22.26 0.18 -30.86
N SER A 553 22.69 1.43 -31.02
CA SER A 553 22.24 2.30 -32.13
C SER A 553 22.84 1.88 -33.48
N LYS A 554 22.53 2.63 -34.56
CA LYS A 554 23.13 2.44 -35.89
C LYS A 554 24.59 2.87 -35.99
N ASP A 555 25.09 3.60 -34.99
CA ASP A 555 26.34 4.37 -35.01
C ASP A 555 27.52 3.60 -34.40
N TRP A 556 27.29 2.31 -34.08
CA TRP A 556 28.30 1.39 -33.60
C TRP A 556 29.09 0.77 -34.75
N PHE A 557 30.42 0.88 -34.69
CA PHE A 557 31.31 0.16 -35.58
C PHE A 557 31.47 -1.29 -35.09
N VAL A 558 30.86 -2.24 -35.80
CA VAL A 558 31.09 -3.68 -35.58
C VAL A 558 32.16 -4.16 -36.55
N SER A 559 33.27 -4.65 -35.99
CA SER A 559 34.34 -5.26 -36.80
C SER A 559 33.89 -6.58 -37.45
N ASP A 560 34.39 -6.87 -38.65
CA ASP A 560 33.95 -8.00 -39.48
C ASP A 560 34.82 -9.28 -39.31
N VAL A 561 35.68 -9.29 -38.28
CA VAL A 561 36.71 -10.34 -38.08
C VAL A 561 36.09 -11.72 -37.94
N GLY A 562 34.99 -11.86 -37.18
CA GLY A 562 34.27 -13.12 -37.05
C GLY A 562 33.66 -13.63 -38.36
N MET A 563 33.42 -12.77 -39.36
CA MET A 563 32.93 -13.20 -40.67
C MET A 563 34.03 -13.75 -41.59
N LYS A 564 35.31 -13.46 -41.30
CA LYS A 564 36.48 -13.88 -42.09
C LYS A 564 37.07 -15.22 -41.64
N MET A 565 36.31 -15.98 -40.85
CA MET A 565 36.77 -17.10 -40.02
C MET A 565 37.41 -18.28 -40.76
N SER A 566 37.26 -18.38 -42.09
CA SER A 566 37.80 -19.48 -42.89
C SER A 566 39.28 -19.30 -43.30
N ASN A 567 39.80 -18.06 -43.35
CA ASN A 567 41.11 -17.76 -43.94
C ASN A 567 42.04 -16.87 -43.08
N VAL A 568 41.59 -16.38 -41.92
CA VAL A 568 42.40 -15.48 -41.08
C VAL A 568 43.14 -16.26 -40.00
N MET A 569 44.46 -16.43 -40.17
CA MET A 569 45.36 -16.57 -39.02
C MET A 569 45.31 -15.25 -38.24
N ILE A 570 45.14 -15.31 -36.92
CA ILE A 570 45.10 -14.12 -36.07
C ILE A 570 46.41 -13.36 -36.24
N SER A 571 46.33 -12.04 -36.40
CA SER A 571 47.53 -11.22 -36.50
C SER A 571 48.18 -11.09 -35.12
N ASN A 572 49.44 -11.51 -34.97
CA ASN A 572 50.24 -11.24 -33.76
C ASN A 572 50.49 -9.73 -33.53
N GLN A 573 49.98 -8.86 -34.39
CA GLN A 573 49.97 -7.42 -34.19
C GLN A 573 49.04 -7.06 -32.99
N MET A 574 49.66 -6.76 -31.85
CA MET A 574 48.99 -6.23 -30.67
C MET A 574 49.05 -4.69 -30.66
N VAL A 575 47.89 -4.05 -30.48
CA VAL A 575 47.75 -2.59 -30.45
C VAL A 575 47.13 -2.17 -29.13
N ALA A 576 47.83 -1.31 -28.39
CA ALA A 576 47.32 -0.70 -27.17
C ALA A 576 46.20 0.31 -27.50
N LEU A 577 45.22 0.45 -26.61
CA LEU A 577 44.19 1.48 -26.64
C LEU A 577 43.94 1.96 -25.20
N ASP A 578 43.79 3.27 -25.05
CA ASP A 578 43.42 3.97 -23.83
C ASP A 578 42.83 5.34 -24.22
N CYS A 579 41.75 5.77 -23.56
CA CYS A 579 40.99 6.97 -23.91
C CYS A 579 40.74 7.89 -22.71
N GLU A 580 41.08 9.17 -22.84
CA GLU A 580 40.60 10.18 -21.88
C GLU A 580 39.12 10.49 -22.16
N MET A 581 38.38 10.74 -21.07
CA MET A 581 36.91 10.80 -21.09
C MET A 581 36.39 11.98 -20.27
N VAL A 582 35.56 12.81 -20.90
CA VAL A 582 34.86 13.96 -20.28
C VAL A 582 33.39 13.62 -20.03
N LEU A 583 32.76 14.31 -19.08
CA LEU A 583 31.33 14.19 -18.81
C LEU A 583 30.57 15.29 -19.56
N CYS A 584 29.59 14.89 -20.36
CA CYS A 584 28.65 15.75 -21.06
C CYS A 584 27.24 15.61 -20.46
N GLU A 585 26.32 16.50 -20.84
CA GLU A 585 24.95 16.57 -20.29
C GLU A 585 24.21 15.22 -20.19
N ASP A 586 24.32 14.37 -21.23
CA ASP A 586 23.63 13.07 -21.31
C ASP A 586 24.51 11.86 -20.92
N GLY A 587 25.82 12.05 -20.65
CA GLY A 587 26.74 10.93 -20.39
C GLY A 587 28.21 11.22 -20.68
N THR A 588 29.05 10.19 -20.56
CA THR A 588 30.49 10.28 -20.82
C THR A 588 30.77 10.25 -22.33
N GLU A 589 31.61 11.16 -22.85
CA GLU A 589 32.13 11.13 -24.22
C GLU A 589 33.68 11.10 -24.21
N VAL A 590 34.30 10.53 -25.26
CA VAL A 590 35.75 10.51 -25.43
C VAL A 590 36.25 11.92 -25.74
N SER A 591 37.39 12.29 -25.16
CA SER A 591 38.11 13.53 -25.48
C SER A 591 39.51 13.31 -26.07
N LYS A 592 40.16 12.16 -25.86
CA LYS A 592 41.51 11.86 -26.40
C LYS A 592 41.74 10.35 -26.58
N VAL A 593 42.48 9.92 -27.62
CA VAL A 593 42.68 8.48 -27.96
C VAL A 593 44.08 8.18 -28.51
N ILE A 594 44.75 7.13 -28.02
CA ILE A 594 46.09 6.72 -28.48
C ILE A 594 46.21 5.25 -28.92
N ARG A 595 47.19 4.98 -29.79
CA ARG A 595 47.69 3.63 -30.16
C ARG A 595 49.22 3.50 -30.05
N ARG A 596 49.73 2.25 -30.00
CA ARG A 596 51.14 1.91 -29.69
C ARG A 596 52.10 2.25 -30.84
N VAL A 597 53.15 3.03 -30.52
CA VAL A 597 53.81 3.99 -31.43
C VAL A 597 52.75 5.01 -31.87
N VAL A 598 53.02 6.30 -31.69
CA VAL A 598 51.98 7.34 -31.79
C VAL A 598 51.53 7.53 -33.24
N ILE A 599 50.59 6.68 -33.64
CA ILE A 599 49.91 6.61 -34.95
C ILE A 599 48.62 7.45 -34.92
N LEU A 600 48.07 7.62 -33.72
CA LEU A 600 46.96 8.49 -33.39
C LEU A 600 47.24 9.05 -31.99
N ASP A 601 47.17 10.36 -31.84
CA ASP A 601 47.03 11.07 -30.56
C ASP A 601 46.29 12.37 -30.86
N GLU A 602 44.97 12.32 -30.74
CA GLU A 602 44.05 13.33 -31.27
C GLU A 602 43.00 13.70 -30.23
N PHE A 603 42.67 14.99 -30.13
CA PHE A 603 41.51 15.42 -29.37
C PHE A 603 40.22 15.18 -30.15
N VAL A 604 39.24 14.59 -29.49
CA VAL A 604 37.92 14.25 -30.03
C VAL A 604 36.92 15.28 -29.53
N LYS A 605 36.07 15.77 -30.43
CA LYS A 605 35.01 16.73 -30.10
C LYS A 605 33.74 15.98 -29.67
N PRO A 606 33.25 16.18 -28.44
CA PRO A 606 31.97 15.64 -28.00
C PRO A 606 30.80 16.20 -28.82
N HIS A 607 29.71 15.44 -28.90
CA HIS A 607 28.49 15.84 -29.59
C HIS A 607 27.58 16.70 -28.69
N LYS A 608 27.72 16.58 -27.37
CA LYS A 608 27.02 17.39 -26.37
C LYS A 608 27.94 18.35 -25.61
N PRO A 609 27.39 19.41 -24.97
CA PRO A 609 28.15 20.27 -24.07
C PRO A 609 28.82 19.47 -22.94
N VAL A 610 30.10 19.74 -22.70
CA VAL A 610 30.86 19.18 -21.59
C VAL A 610 30.49 19.92 -20.30
N VAL A 611 30.02 19.17 -19.30
CA VAL A 611 29.67 19.69 -17.97
C VAL A 611 30.79 19.49 -16.95
N ASP A 612 31.66 18.48 -17.14
CA ASP A 612 32.90 18.30 -16.38
C ASP A 612 34.00 17.71 -17.26
N TYR A 613 35.11 18.44 -17.40
CA TYR A 613 36.29 18.06 -18.18
C TYR A 613 37.19 17.05 -17.45
N ARG A 614 36.98 16.85 -16.14
CA ARG A 614 37.79 16.01 -15.24
C ARG A 614 39.28 16.33 -15.29
N THR A 615 39.67 17.58 -15.57
CA THR A 615 41.04 18.00 -15.91
C THR A 615 42.11 17.59 -14.88
N THR A 616 41.76 17.51 -13.59
CA THR A 616 42.65 17.02 -12.51
C THR A 616 42.98 15.53 -12.60
N ILE A 617 42.17 14.75 -13.32
CA ILE A 617 42.36 13.32 -13.59
C ILE A 617 42.87 13.12 -15.02
N THR A 618 42.21 13.70 -16.03
CA THR A 618 42.47 13.43 -17.47
C THR A 618 43.53 14.32 -18.11
N GLY A 619 43.92 15.42 -17.44
CA GLY A 619 44.75 16.48 -18.04
C GLY A 619 44.07 17.31 -19.12
N VAL A 620 42.86 16.95 -19.56
CA VAL A 620 42.17 17.61 -20.68
C VAL A 620 41.50 18.91 -20.22
N THR A 621 41.80 20.02 -20.89
CA THR A 621 41.18 21.33 -20.60
C THR A 621 40.01 21.65 -21.53
N ALA A 622 39.22 22.67 -21.16
CA ALA A 622 38.23 23.24 -22.06
C ALA A 622 38.85 23.87 -23.33
N GLU A 623 40.11 24.32 -23.28
CA GLU A 623 40.79 24.87 -24.47
C GLU A 623 41.13 23.78 -25.47
N ASP A 624 41.50 22.58 -25.01
CA ASP A 624 41.82 21.43 -25.86
C ASP A 624 40.58 20.88 -26.57
N VAL A 625 39.46 20.74 -25.85
CA VAL A 625 38.18 20.30 -26.43
C VAL A 625 37.65 21.33 -27.44
N ASN A 626 37.87 22.63 -27.21
CA ASN A 626 37.50 23.67 -28.16
C ASN A 626 38.38 23.68 -29.44
N LYS A 627 39.62 23.17 -29.36
CA LYS A 627 40.51 22.96 -30.52
C LYS A 627 40.21 21.66 -31.27
N ALA A 628 39.47 20.73 -30.68
CA ALA A 628 39.14 19.45 -31.30
C ALA A 628 38.27 19.64 -32.56
N THR A 629 38.64 18.97 -33.65
CA THR A 629 37.94 19.04 -34.95
C THR A 629 37.38 17.70 -35.43
N LEU A 630 37.74 16.60 -34.78
CA LEU A 630 37.37 15.23 -35.18
C LEU A 630 36.23 14.70 -34.32
N SER A 631 35.23 14.08 -34.93
CA SER A 631 34.17 13.36 -34.22
C SER A 631 34.58 11.93 -33.88
N VAL A 632 33.81 11.27 -33.01
CA VAL A 632 33.96 9.82 -32.75
C VAL A 632 33.86 8.99 -34.04
N VAL A 633 33.09 9.42 -35.04
CA VAL A 633 32.96 8.72 -36.34
C VAL A 633 34.23 8.85 -37.18
N ASP A 634 34.89 10.01 -37.17
CA ASP A 634 36.18 10.22 -37.86
C ASP A 634 37.27 9.36 -37.21
N ILE A 635 37.25 9.24 -35.88
CA ILE A 635 38.12 8.33 -35.14
C ILE A 635 37.81 6.87 -35.48
N GLN A 636 36.54 6.44 -35.50
CA GLN A 636 36.16 5.08 -35.92
C GLN A 636 36.73 4.74 -37.31
N GLU A 637 36.56 5.62 -38.30
CA GLU A 637 37.05 5.39 -39.67
C GLU A 637 38.60 5.48 -39.75
N LYS A 638 39.29 6.31 -38.94
CA LYS A 638 40.76 6.26 -38.76
C LYS A 638 41.24 4.93 -38.13
N LEU A 639 40.49 4.38 -37.16
CA LEU A 639 40.83 3.12 -36.47
C LEU A 639 40.48 1.86 -37.30
N ARG A 640 39.53 1.97 -38.23
CA ARG A 640 38.90 0.90 -39.02
C ARG A 640 39.85 -0.03 -39.77
N PRO A 641 40.96 0.42 -40.41
CA PRO A 641 41.87 -0.49 -41.12
C PRO A 641 42.41 -1.59 -40.22
N PHE A 642 42.81 -1.23 -38.99
CA PHE A 642 43.37 -2.13 -37.98
C PHE A 642 42.30 -2.99 -37.29
N LEU A 643 41.08 -2.46 -37.10
CA LEU A 643 39.97 -3.23 -36.52
C LEU A 643 39.45 -4.33 -37.48
N SER A 644 39.75 -4.20 -38.77
CA SER A 644 39.30 -5.12 -39.84
C SER A 644 40.34 -6.19 -40.21
N SER A 645 41.54 -6.14 -39.62
CA SER A 645 42.69 -7.01 -39.93
C SER A 645 42.92 -8.16 -38.94
N GLY A 646 42.06 -8.36 -37.95
CA GLY A 646 42.26 -9.38 -36.91
C GLY A 646 43.41 -9.06 -35.95
N THR A 647 43.75 -7.77 -35.83
CA THR A 647 44.70 -7.19 -34.87
C THR A 647 44.16 -7.30 -33.45
N ILE A 648 45.00 -7.61 -32.47
CA ILE A 648 44.60 -7.78 -31.07
C ILE A 648 44.59 -6.41 -30.36
N LEU A 649 43.48 -6.03 -29.72
CA LEU A 649 43.42 -4.82 -28.88
C LEU A 649 43.86 -5.13 -27.45
N VAL A 650 44.59 -4.21 -26.81
CA VAL A 650 45.12 -4.36 -25.45
C VAL A 650 44.83 -3.10 -24.63
N GLY A 651 44.33 -3.25 -23.40
CA GLY A 651 44.06 -2.11 -22.51
C GLY A 651 43.86 -2.51 -21.04
N HIS A 652 43.23 -1.63 -20.28
CA HIS A 652 42.96 -1.84 -18.85
C HIS A 652 41.57 -1.29 -18.46
N SER A 653 40.59 -2.16 -18.27
CA SER A 653 39.16 -1.81 -18.28
C SER A 653 38.65 -1.35 -19.65
N LEU A 654 39.12 -2.06 -20.68
CA LEU A 654 38.92 -1.80 -22.11
C LEU A 654 37.44 -1.85 -22.53
N ASP A 655 36.57 -2.43 -21.70
CA ASP A 655 35.12 -2.34 -21.85
C ASP A 655 34.61 -0.89 -21.89
N HIS A 656 35.20 0.03 -21.12
CA HIS A 656 34.80 1.44 -21.12
C HIS A 656 35.28 2.16 -22.41
N ASP A 657 36.54 1.97 -22.82
CA ASP A 657 37.09 2.58 -24.05
C ASP A 657 36.26 2.21 -25.29
N LEU A 658 35.89 0.93 -25.41
CA LEU A 658 35.13 0.42 -26.54
C LEU A 658 33.66 0.84 -26.50
N GLU A 659 33.05 1.04 -25.33
CA GLU A 659 31.70 1.58 -25.22
C GLU A 659 31.62 3.03 -25.73
N VAL A 660 32.52 3.91 -25.25
CA VAL A 660 32.43 5.34 -25.59
C VAL A 660 32.90 5.62 -27.03
N LEU A 661 33.83 4.80 -27.57
CA LEU A 661 34.14 4.78 -29.01
C LEU A 661 33.06 4.10 -29.87
N LYS A 662 32.09 3.40 -29.25
CA LYS A 662 31.05 2.59 -29.89
C LYS A 662 31.62 1.52 -30.83
N ILE A 663 32.64 0.79 -30.39
CA ILE A 663 33.34 -0.25 -31.15
C ILE A 663 33.01 -1.65 -30.59
N ASP A 664 32.61 -2.56 -31.47
CA ASP A 664 32.40 -3.98 -31.17
C ASP A 664 33.51 -4.80 -31.85
N HIS A 665 34.40 -5.38 -31.02
CA HIS A 665 35.58 -6.11 -31.45
C HIS A 665 35.85 -7.35 -30.59
N PRO A 666 35.95 -8.57 -31.18
CA PRO A 666 36.01 -9.82 -30.42
C PRO A 666 37.41 -10.23 -29.93
N ILE A 667 38.49 -9.60 -30.41
CA ILE A 667 39.88 -10.00 -30.09
C ILE A 667 40.52 -8.97 -29.17
N VAL A 668 40.29 -9.12 -27.86
CA VAL A 668 40.71 -8.18 -26.81
C VAL A 668 41.52 -8.86 -25.71
N ILE A 669 42.50 -8.13 -25.18
CA ILE A 669 43.26 -8.45 -23.97
C ILE A 669 43.02 -7.32 -22.96
N ASP A 670 42.26 -7.60 -21.90
CA ASP A 670 42.08 -6.65 -20.81
C ASP A 670 42.95 -7.05 -19.62
N THR A 671 43.96 -6.25 -19.32
CA THR A 671 44.89 -6.50 -18.21
C THR A 671 44.20 -6.50 -16.84
N SER A 672 43.05 -5.84 -16.69
CA SER A 672 42.22 -5.86 -15.48
C SER A 672 41.40 -7.16 -15.30
N LEU A 673 41.31 -8.00 -16.35
CA LEU A 673 40.65 -9.32 -16.32
C LEU A 673 41.64 -10.50 -16.37
N VAL A 674 42.79 -10.29 -17.02
CA VAL A 674 43.91 -11.26 -17.09
C VAL A 674 44.50 -11.51 -15.71
N PHE A 675 44.84 -10.45 -14.97
CA PHE A 675 45.50 -10.57 -13.66
C PHE A 675 44.49 -10.64 -12.49
N LYS A 676 44.79 -11.45 -11.47
CA LYS A 676 43.84 -11.85 -10.42
C LYS A 676 44.50 -11.90 -9.04
N TYR A 677 43.71 -11.73 -7.97
CA TYR A 677 44.18 -11.87 -6.59
C TYR A 677 44.00 -13.31 -6.06
N PRO A 678 44.84 -13.79 -5.12
CA PRO A 678 44.78 -15.15 -4.60
C PRO A 678 43.54 -15.32 -3.71
N ASN A 679 42.90 -16.49 -3.78
CA ASN A 679 41.68 -16.83 -3.01
C ASN A 679 40.51 -15.82 -3.15
N SER A 680 40.50 -15.01 -4.21
CA SER A 680 39.47 -13.98 -4.40
C SER A 680 38.14 -14.58 -4.90
N THR A 681 37.24 -14.88 -3.96
CA THR A 681 35.85 -15.28 -4.27
C THR A 681 34.96 -14.10 -4.71
N LYS A 682 35.42 -12.85 -4.55
CA LYS A 682 34.71 -11.63 -4.98
C LYS A 682 35.27 -11.06 -6.29
N ARG A 683 34.42 -10.30 -7.00
CA ARG A 683 34.61 -9.75 -8.36
C ARG A 683 35.68 -8.63 -8.49
N ARG A 684 36.75 -8.62 -7.70
CA ARG A 684 37.69 -7.49 -7.63
C ARG A 684 38.77 -7.52 -8.73
N ARG A 685 38.65 -6.61 -9.70
CA ARG A 685 39.72 -6.30 -10.67
C ARG A 685 40.90 -5.55 -9.98
N PRO A 686 42.18 -5.81 -10.34
CA PRO A 686 43.32 -5.01 -9.91
C PRO A 686 43.44 -3.69 -10.68
N SER A 687 44.02 -2.64 -10.08
CA SER A 687 44.26 -1.36 -10.77
C SER A 687 45.56 -1.38 -11.59
N LEU A 688 45.64 -0.55 -12.65
CA LEU A 688 46.83 -0.45 -13.50
C LEU A 688 48.10 -0.12 -12.69
N ASN A 689 48.02 0.82 -11.75
CA ASN A 689 49.16 1.18 -10.91
C ASN A 689 49.56 0.04 -9.95
N THR A 690 48.59 -0.73 -9.44
CA THR A 690 48.87 -1.96 -8.67
C THR A 690 49.60 -3.01 -9.52
N LEU A 691 49.19 -3.17 -10.78
CA LEU A 691 49.84 -4.10 -11.72
C LEU A 691 51.26 -3.62 -12.07
N CYS A 692 51.45 -2.35 -12.39
CA CYS A 692 52.78 -1.82 -12.73
C CYS A 692 53.77 -1.93 -11.56
N MET A 693 53.32 -1.64 -10.33
CA MET A 693 54.17 -1.83 -9.14
C MET A 693 54.52 -3.29 -8.89
N SER A 694 53.56 -4.22 -9.03
CA SER A 694 53.78 -5.66 -8.71
C SER A 694 54.46 -6.48 -9.81
N VAL A 695 54.25 -6.11 -11.09
CA VAL A 695 54.74 -6.87 -12.27
C VAL A 695 55.91 -6.18 -12.97
N LEU A 696 55.96 -4.85 -12.96
CA LEU A 696 56.97 -4.05 -13.68
C LEU A 696 57.93 -3.28 -12.76
N GLY A 697 57.65 -3.22 -11.45
CA GLY A 697 58.49 -2.56 -10.45
C GLY A 697 58.49 -1.03 -10.50
N TYR A 698 57.49 -0.39 -11.10
CA TYR A 698 57.39 1.08 -11.15
C TYR A 698 55.96 1.60 -11.04
N GLU A 699 55.82 2.81 -10.50
CA GLU A 699 54.55 3.54 -10.39
C GLU A 699 54.25 4.26 -11.71
N VAL A 700 53.07 4.02 -12.30
CA VAL A 700 52.65 4.64 -13.57
C VAL A 700 51.82 5.90 -13.35
N GLN A 701 50.96 5.91 -12.32
CA GLN A 701 50.06 7.02 -11.98
C GLN A 701 50.44 7.57 -10.60
N LYS A 702 50.99 8.78 -10.55
CA LYS A 702 51.44 9.41 -9.30
C LYS A 702 50.34 10.26 -8.65
N PRO A 703 50.16 10.21 -7.31
CA PRO A 703 49.20 11.07 -6.63
C PRO A 703 49.46 12.57 -6.91
N GLY A 704 48.43 13.27 -7.40
CA GLY A 704 48.51 14.72 -7.70
C GLY A 704 49.07 15.08 -9.07
N VAL A 705 49.35 14.11 -9.93
CA VAL A 705 49.68 14.33 -11.35
C VAL A 705 48.52 13.81 -12.20
N SER A 706 48.11 14.57 -13.22
CA SER A 706 47.08 14.12 -14.16
C SER A 706 47.55 12.86 -14.90
N HIS A 707 46.61 11.97 -15.19
CA HIS A 707 46.84 10.80 -16.02
C HIS A 707 47.17 11.25 -17.44
N HIS A 708 47.74 10.32 -18.22
CA HIS A 708 48.14 10.61 -19.58
C HIS A 708 48.15 9.31 -20.40
N CYS A 709 46.99 8.93 -20.91
CA CYS A 709 46.69 7.86 -21.87
C CYS A 709 47.86 7.21 -22.66
N VAL A 710 48.82 7.98 -23.19
CA VAL A 710 50.05 7.40 -23.83
C VAL A 710 50.83 6.48 -22.88
N HIS A 711 50.98 6.88 -21.62
CA HIS A 711 51.70 6.12 -20.59
C HIS A 711 50.89 4.92 -20.10
N ASP A 712 49.58 5.06 -19.97
CA ASP A 712 48.69 4.00 -19.46
C ASP A 712 48.44 2.92 -20.53
N ALA A 713 48.21 3.30 -21.80
CA ALA A 713 48.23 2.38 -22.94
C ALA A 713 49.58 1.63 -23.05
N ALA A 714 50.71 2.33 -22.88
CA ALA A 714 52.03 1.71 -22.89
C ALA A 714 52.26 0.80 -21.68
N ALA A 715 51.67 1.08 -20.52
CA ALA A 715 51.74 0.26 -19.32
C ALA A 715 50.91 -1.02 -19.45
N ALA A 716 49.66 -0.94 -19.89
CA ALA A 716 48.82 -2.10 -20.20
C ALA A 716 49.50 -3.03 -21.22
N MET A 717 50.12 -2.47 -22.26
CA MET A 717 50.90 -3.22 -23.23
C MET A 717 52.15 -3.89 -22.63
N LYS A 718 52.91 -3.20 -21.76
CA LYS A 718 54.05 -3.80 -21.03
C LYS A 718 53.62 -4.94 -20.13
N LEU A 719 52.44 -4.86 -19.51
CA LEU A 719 51.88 -5.92 -18.67
C LEU A 719 51.50 -7.16 -19.50
N ALA A 720 50.83 -6.99 -20.64
CA ALA A 720 50.52 -8.08 -21.55
C ALA A 720 51.80 -8.76 -22.07
N LEU A 721 52.81 -7.98 -22.47
CA LEU A 721 54.12 -8.51 -22.88
C LEU A 721 54.90 -9.16 -21.73
N ALA A 722 54.75 -8.71 -20.47
CA ALA A 722 55.39 -9.39 -19.33
C ALA A 722 54.88 -10.84 -19.14
N VAL A 723 53.60 -11.10 -19.43
CA VAL A 723 53.07 -12.48 -19.40
C VAL A 723 53.57 -13.28 -20.63
N ILE A 724 53.55 -12.68 -21.82
CA ILE A 724 53.97 -13.34 -23.08
C ILE A 724 55.49 -13.66 -23.09
N GLU A 725 56.32 -12.64 -22.89
CA GLU A 725 57.78 -12.70 -23.07
C GLU A 725 58.49 -13.23 -21.82
N LYS A 726 58.04 -12.82 -20.62
CA LYS A 726 58.74 -13.08 -19.35
C LYS A 726 58.05 -14.14 -18.48
N ARG A 727 56.91 -14.68 -18.91
CA ARG A 727 56.13 -15.73 -18.21
C ARG A 727 55.78 -15.37 -16.76
N VAL A 728 55.48 -14.10 -16.48
CA VAL A 728 55.02 -13.68 -15.15
C VAL A 728 53.66 -14.33 -14.86
N ASP A 729 53.46 -14.82 -13.63
CA ASP A 729 52.17 -15.34 -13.16
C ASP A 729 51.11 -14.22 -13.19
N THR A 730 49.91 -14.56 -13.65
CA THR A 730 48.72 -13.70 -13.58
C THR A 730 48.23 -13.46 -12.14
N THR A 731 48.75 -14.18 -11.16
CA THR A 731 48.31 -14.15 -9.75
C THR A 731 49.14 -13.14 -8.93
N ILE A 732 48.49 -12.11 -8.38
CA ILE A 732 49.14 -10.98 -7.69
C ILE A 732 49.16 -11.18 -6.17
N THR A 733 50.32 -11.44 -5.56
CA THR A 733 50.43 -11.46 -4.09
C THR A 733 50.39 -10.05 -3.51
N LEU A 734 49.39 -9.75 -2.67
CA LEU A 734 49.30 -8.46 -1.94
C LEU A 734 50.26 -8.42 -0.75
N THR A 735 51.01 -7.32 -0.58
CA THR A 735 51.77 -7.08 0.65
C THR A 735 50.86 -6.60 1.79
N LYS A 736 51.32 -6.71 3.05
CA LYS A 736 50.57 -6.20 4.22
C LYS A 736 50.23 -4.71 4.11
N GLU A 737 51.16 -3.91 3.60
CA GLU A 737 51.00 -2.46 3.42
C GLU A 737 49.91 -2.14 2.38
N MET A 738 49.88 -2.89 1.27
CA MET A 738 48.85 -2.76 0.24
C MET A 738 47.45 -3.15 0.75
N VAL A 739 47.36 -4.14 1.64
CA VAL A 739 46.10 -4.53 2.29
C VAL A 739 45.62 -3.43 3.25
N GLU A 740 46.52 -2.85 4.04
CA GLU A 740 46.13 -1.86 5.05
C GLU A 740 45.77 -0.49 4.44
N ALA A 741 46.49 -0.07 3.39
CA ALA A 741 46.18 1.13 2.60
C ALA A 741 44.88 1.03 1.78
N GLU A 742 44.33 -0.18 1.62
CA GLU A 742 43.01 -0.41 1.03
C GLU A 742 41.89 -0.47 2.08
N LYS A 743 42.18 -0.91 3.32
CA LYS A 743 41.21 -0.85 4.42
C LYS A 743 40.94 0.58 4.92
N SER A 744 41.85 1.52 4.70
CA SER A 744 41.63 2.94 5.04
C SER A 744 40.79 3.71 4.00
N ARG A 745 40.14 3.01 3.05
CA ARG A 745 39.36 3.60 1.96
C ARG A 745 37.88 3.21 2.05
N LEU A 746 37.00 4.20 2.03
CA LEU A 746 35.55 4.03 1.88
C LEU A 746 35.08 4.53 0.51
N PHE A 747 34.14 3.79 -0.09
CA PHE A 747 33.57 4.11 -1.40
C PHE A 747 32.15 4.66 -1.22
N LEU A 748 31.95 5.92 -1.62
CA LEU A 748 30.66 6.59 -1.69
C LEU A 748 30.13 6.57 -3.13
N HIS A 749 28.84 6.25 -3.30
CA HIS A 749 28.17 6.15 -4.58
C HIS A 749 26.92 7.03 -4.63
N ARG A 750 26.48 7.43 -5.83
CA ARG A 750 25.31 8.28 -6.09
C ARG A 750 25.38 9.68 -5.43
N ILE A 751 26.53 10.35 -5.49
CA ILE A 751 26.69 11.74 -5.03
C ILE A 751 26.20 12.69 -6.14
N PRO A 752 25.27 13.63 -5.88
CA PRO A 752 24.76 14.53 -6.92
C PRO A 752 25.82 15.46 -7.50
N HIS A 753 25.78 15.73 -8.82
CA HIS A 753 26.79 16.56 -9.50
C HIS A 753 26.87 18.03 -9.05
N TYR A 754 25.87 18.55 -8.34
CA TYR A 754 25.89 19.92 -7.82
C TYR A 754 26.74 20.08 -6.54
N LEU A 755 27.18 18.99 -5.89
CA LEU A 755 28.19 19.05 -4.85
C LEU A 755 29.59 18.95 -5.47
N SER A 756 30.45 19.94 -5.23
CA SER A 756 31.87 19.83 -5.58
C SER A 756 32.62 18.90 -4.63
N SER A 757 33.81 18.45 -5.04
CA SER A 757 34.66 17.61 -4.19
C SER A 757 35.14 18.31 -2.92
N GLU A 758 35.23 19.65 -2.91
CA GLU A 758 35.63 20.42 -1.71
C GLU A 758 34.44 20.71 -0.79
N GLU A 759 33.23 20.91 -1.35
CA GLU A 759 32.01 20.93 -0.54
C GLU A 759 31.75 19.56 0.10
N LEU A 760 31.92 18.46 -0.63
CA LEU A 760 31.79 17.12 -0.05
C LEU A 760 32.81 16.84 1.06
N LYS A 761 34.08 17.27 0.91
CA LYS A 761 35.08 17.23 1.99
C LYS A 761 34.60 18.01 3.21
N LYS A 762 34.18 19.26 3.00
CA LYS A 762 33.69 20.18 4.04
C LYS A 762 32.47 19.60 4.78
N ASP A 763 31.51 19.03 4.05
CA ASP A 763 30.29 18.44 4.60
C ASP A 763 30.56 17.15 5.38
N LEU A 764 31.43 16.27 4.87
CA LEU A 764 31.86 15.07 5.61
C LEU A 764 32.60 15.45 6.90
N SER A 765 33.50 16.43 6.86
CA SER A 765 34.22 16.93 8.03
C SER A 765 33.33 17.66 9.05
N LEU A 766 32.26 18.34 8.62
CA LEU A 766 31.35 19.08 9.52
C LEU A 766 30.22 18.20 10.07
N LYS A 767 29.57 17.39 9.22
CA LYS A 767 28.33 16.67 9.58
C LYS A 767 28.57 15.27 10.16
N PHE A 768 29.73 14.64 9.90
CA PHE A 768 29.97 13.25 10.29
C PHE A 768 31.22 13.05 11.19
N PHE A 769 32.27 13.86 11.06
CA PHE A 769 33.58 13.58 11.69
C PHE A 769 34.15 14.76 12.51
N PRO A 770 33.72 14.95 13.78
CA PRO A 770 34.08 16.13 14.60
C PRO A 770 35.51 16.14 15.17
N LYS A 771 36.48 15.50 14.50
CA LYS A 771 37.92 15.57 14.79
C LYS A 771 38.70 15.74 13.48
N LYS A 772 39.89 16.34 13.55
CA LYS A 772 40.78 16.57 12.38
C LYS A 772 41.30 15.26 11.76
N ILE A 773 40.45 14.57 11.01
CA ILE A 773 40.84 13.47 10.12
C ILE A 773 41.31 14.10 8.79
N ALA A 774 42.42 13.60 8.24
CA ALA A 774 42.90 14.01 6.92
C ALA A 774 42.09 13.30 5.81
N VAL A 775 40.90 13.83 5.55
CA VAL A 775 39.94 13.27 4.58
C VAL A 775 40.31 13.69 3.15
N ASP A 776 40.96 12.81 2.40
CA ASP A 776 41.15 12.97 0.96
C ASP A 776 39.97 12.34 0.20
N VAL A 777 39.46 13.04 -0.81
CA VAL A 777 38.25 12.69 -1.57
C VAL A 777 38.61 12.68 -3.05
N LYS A 778 38.50 11.50 -3.67
CA LYS A 778 38.86 11.30 -5.09
C LYS A 778 37.63 10.90 -5.92
N PRO A 779 37.24 11.66 -6.95
CA PRO A 779 36.21 11.24 -7.89
C PRO A 779 36.59 9.91 -8.55
N ALA A 780 35.67 8.94 -8.56
CA ALA A 780 35.99 7.54 -8.87
C ALA A 780 35.29 7.00 -10.13
N LYS A 781 34.15 7.57 -10.53
CA LYS A 781 33.43 7.42 -11.83
C LYS A 781 32.10 8.19 -11.77
N THR A 782 31.44 8.40 -12.91
CA THR A 782 30.13 9.08 -13.01
C THR A 782 29.14 8.24 -13.81
N GLN A 783 27.89 8.12 -13.33
CA GLN A 783 26.79 7.44 -14.02
C GLN A 783 25.46 8.12 -13.71
N GLY A 784 24.67 8.43 -14.75
CA GLY A 784 23.25 8.79 -14.63
C GLY A 784 22.92 9.97 -13.71
N GLY A 785 23.66 11.08 -13.79
CA GLY A 785 23.43 12.28 -12.98
C GLY A 785 24.14 12.31 -11.63
N TYR A 786 24.99 11.31 -11.33
CA TYR A 786 25.74 11.23 -10.09
C TYR A 786 27.20 10.83 -10.29
N TYR A 787 28.07 11.26 -9.37
CA TYR A 787 29.44 10.76 -9.22
C TYR A 787 29.61 9.80 -8.04
N CYS A 788 30.71 9.06 -8.05
CA CYS A 788 31.19 8.25 -6.93
C CYS A 788 32.50 8.86 -6.41
N ALA A 789 32.78 8.72 -5.12
CA ALA A 789 34.01 9.22 -4.52
C ALA A 789 34.65 8.18 -3.59
N ILE A 790 35.98 8.14 -3.58
CA ILE A 790 36.77 7.38 -2.60
C ILE A 790 37.18 8.36 -1.49
N VAL A 791 36.80 8.04 -0.26
CA VAL A 791 37.16 8.76 0.97
C VAL A 791 38.31 8.01 1.62
N ILE A 792 39.47 8.66 1.76
CA ILE A 792 40.69 8.07 2.33
C ILE A 792 40.89 8.61 3.75
N PHE A 793 41.11 7.69 4.70
CA PHE A 793 41.35 7.96 6.11
C PHE A 793 42.83 7.72 6.48
N GLY A 794 43.26 8.25 7.63
CA GLY A 794 44.63 8.08 8.13
C GLY A 794 44.94 6.65 8.60
N SER A 795 43.91 5.88 8.96
CA SER A 795 44.03 4.45 9.28
C SER A 795 42.79 3.63 8.91
N SER A 796 42.96 2.31 8.88
CA SER A 796 41.86 1.35 8.74
C SER A 796 40.88 1.38 9.93
N VAL A 797 41.36 1.73 11.12
CA VAL A 797 40.54 1.87 12.33
C VAL A 797 39.60 3.06 12.21
N GLU A 798 40.10 4.20 11.71
CA GLU A 798 39.29 5.38 11.42
C GLU A 798 38.23 5.11 10.34
N ALA A 799 38.60 4.43 9.25
CA ALA A 799 37.68 4.05 8.18
C ALA A 799 36.57 3.10 8.68
N ASN A 800 36.91 2.10 9.49
CA ASN A 800 35.91 1.20 10.10
C ASN A 800 34.97 1.95 11.05
N GLN A 801 35.50 2.82 11.91
CA GLN A 801 34.68 3.60 12.84
C GLN A 801 33.82 4.67 12.13
N ALA A 802 34.24 5.13 10.95
CA ALA A 802 33.40 5.92 10.04
C ALA A 802 32.28 5.07 9.41
N PHE A 803 32.58 3.85 8.97
CA PHE A 803 31.61 2.91 8.40
C PHE A 803 30.52 2.51 9.41
N GLU A 804 30.88 2.19 10.65
CA GLU A 804 29.92 1.88 11.73
C GLU A 804 28.97 3.04 12.05
N ASN A 805 29.42 4.29 11.89
CA ASN A 805 28.56 5.46 12.04
C ASN A 805 27.58 5.67 10.87
N ILE A 806 27.85 5.08 9.70
CA ILE A 806 26.95 5.08 8.54
C ILE A 806 25.97 3.90 8.61
N ASN A 807 26.43 2.72 9.03
CA ASN A 807 25.70 1.46 8.92
C ASN A 807 24.91 1.07 10.19
N GLY A 808 24.54 2.05 11.03
CA GLY A 808 24.04 1.89 12.42
C GLY A 808 22.67 1.24 12.64
N TYR A 809 22.20 0.41 11.70
CA TYR A 809 20.97 -0.38 11.80
C TYR A 809 21.15 -1.56 12.76
N GLN A 810 20.25 -1.72 13.73
CA GLN A 810 20.21 -2.94 14.54
C GLN A 810 19.59 -4.10 13.74
N GLU A 811 20.20 -5.28 13.83
CA GLU A 811 19.82 -6.50 13.09
C GLU A 811 18.34 -6.87 13.29
N THR A 812 17.86 -6.82 14.53
CA THR A 812 16.44 -7.06 14.88
C THR A 812 15.47 -6.06 14.26
N VAL A 813 15.90 -4.82 13.98
CA VAL A 813 15.06 -3.80 13.34
C VAL A 813 14.98 -4.07 11.83
N LEU A 814 16.10 -4.45 11.20
CA LEU A 814 16.14 -4.85 9.80
C LEU A 814 15.26 -6.09 9.56
N GLU A 815 15.33 -7.08 10.43
CA GLU A 815 14.45 -8.25 10.41
C GLU A 815 12.96 -7.87 10.37
N GLU A 816 12.49 -7.09 11.34
CA GLU A 816 11.07 -6.70 11.44
C GLU A 816 10.63 -5.82 10.27
N LEU A 817 11.51 -4.96 9.74
CA LEU A 817 11.23 -4.20 8.52
C LEU A 817 11.09 -5.10 7.28
N VAL A 818 11.90 -6.15 7.14
CA VAL A 818 11.75 -7.13 6.05
C VAL A 818 10.49 -8.00 6.26
N LYS A 819 10.17 -8.40 7.49
CA LYS A 819 8.91 -9.09 7.84
C LYS A 819 7.68 -8.21 7.56
N LEU A 820 7.78 -6.89 7.77
CA LEU A 820 6.73 -5.92 7.39
C LEU A 820 6.53 -5.84 5.87
N LEU A 821 7.60 -5.75 5.09
CA LEU A 821 7.53 -5.73 3.63
C LEU A 821 6.96 -7.05 3.08
N GLN A 822 7.38 -8.17 3.67
CA GLN A 822 6.93 -9.52 3.31
C GLN A 822 5.45 -9.74 3.64
N SER A 823 4.98 -9.32 4.82
CA SER A 823 3.56 -9.44 5.22
C SER A 823 2.63 -8.50 4.44
N ARG A 824 3.15 -7.40 3.89
CA ARG A 824 2.41 -6.47 3.02
C ARG A 824 2.50 -6.77 1.51
N ASP A 825 3.32 -7.76 1.10
CA ASP A 825 3.69 -8.04 -0.30
C ASP A 825 4.13 -6.77 -1.06
N LEU A 826 4.92 -5.93 -0.39
CA LEU A 826 5.51 -4.74 -1.01
C LEU A 826 6.69 -5.15 -1.91
N ARG A 827 6.79 -4.50 -3.07
CA ARG A 827 7.70 -4.88 -4.17
C ARG A 827 8.57 -3.70 -4.56
N GLY A 828 9.87 -3.82 -4.31
CA GLY A 828 10.88 -2.86 -4.73
C GLY A 828 11.31 -3.08 -6.18
N GLU A 829 12.41 -2.45 -6.59
CA GLU A 829 13.00 -2.58 -7.95
C GLU A 829 13.21 -4.04 -8.37
N ASN A 830 13.52 -4.92 -7.41
CA ASN A 830 13.80 -6.35 -7.64
C ASN A 830 12.63 -7.29 -7.21
N GLY A 831 11.42 -6.76 -7.00
CA GLY A 831 10.25 -7.54 -6.56
C GLY A 831 10.05 -7.58 -5.03
N ASN A 832 9.29 -8.56 -4.54
CA ASN A 832 9.17 -8.81 -3.09
C ASN A 832 10.39 -9.59 -2.55
N TRP A 833 10.43 -9.83 -1.24
CA TRP A 833 11.55 -10.50 -0.55
C TRP A 833 11.97 -11.84 -1.19
N LYS A 834 11.00 -12.69 -1.59
CA LYS A 834 11.30 -13.98 -2.24
C LYS A 834 11.87 -13.80 -3.65
N GLU A 835 11.34 -12.82 -4.40
CA GLU A 835 11.80 -12.49 -5.76
C GLU A 835 13.20 -11.87 -5.72
N PHE A 836 13.45 -10.95 -4.79
CA PHE A 836 14.77 -10.40 -4.52
C PHE A 836 15.78 -11.50 -4.16
N LEU A 837 15.45 -12.35 -3.18
CA LEU A 837 16.34 -13.43 -2.77
C LEU A 837 16.66 -14.38 -3.93
N HIS A 838 15.68 -14.74 -4.76
CA HIS A 838 15.91 -15.64 -5.92
C HIS A 838 16.79 -15.01 -7.03
N VAL A 839 16.83 -13.68 -7.13
CA VAL A 839 17.70 -12.93 -8.07
C VAL A 839 19.10 -12.69 -7.47
N TYR A 840 19.17 -12.41 -6.18
CA TYR A 840 20.38 -11.99 -5.46
C TYR A 840 21.22 -13.18 -4.97
N ASP A 841 20.58 -14.19 -4.38
CA ASP A 841 21.18 -15.43 -3.90
C ASP A 841 20.73 -16.62 -4.77
N LYS A 842 21.70 -17.32 -5.36
CA LYS A 842 21.45 -18.42 -6.29
C LYS A 842 21.47 -19.80 -5.62
N ASN A 843 21.69 -19.88 -4.32
CA ASN A 843 21.67 -21.13 -3.56
C ASN A 843 20.22 -21.49 -3.19
N ALA A 844 19.74 -22.62 -3.71
CA ALA A 844 18.35 -23.05 -3.57
C ALA A 844 17.93 -23.49 -2.14
N GLU A 845 18.89 -23.64 -1.22
CA GLU A 845 18.67 -24.08 0.16
C GLU A 845 18.60 -22.91 1.18
N SER A 846 18.96 -21.69 0.76
CA SER A 846 19.08 -20.55 1.67
C SER A 846 17.69 -20.10 2.20
N PRO A 847 17.53 -19.89 3.52
CA PRO A 847 16.21 -19.71 4.13
C PRO A 847 15.49 -18.43 3.66
N ASN A 848 14.16 -18.49 3.54
CA ASN A 848 13.29 -17.33 3.27
C ASN A 848 12.96 -16.50 4.53
N ASP A 849 13.46 -16.92 5.69
CA ASP A 849 13.25 -16.32 7.00
C ASP A 849 14.25 -15.15 7.20
N PRO A 850 13.80 -13.89 7.37
CA PRO A 850 14.69 -12.75 7.60
C PRO A 850 15.61 -12.94 8.81
N SER A 851 15.18 -13.65 9.85
CA SER A 851 16.01 -13.89 11.06
C SER A 851 17.12 -14.92 10.84
N ARG A 852 17.31 -15.39 9.60
CA ARG A 852 18.33 -16.35 9.18
C ARG A 852 19.14 -15.85 7.97
N ARG A 853 19.12 -14.55 7.73
CA ARG A 853 19.86 -13.87 6.66
C ARG A 853 20.87 -12.89 7.24
N SER A 854 21.87 -12.52 6.45
CA SER A 854 22.88 -11.57 6.89
C SER A 854 22.32 -10.14 6.91
N HIS A 855 22.90 -9.29 7.76
CA HIS A 855 22.64 -7.85 7.79
C HIS A 855 22.73 -7.23 6.37
N ASP A 856 23.76 -7.60 5.59
CA ASP A 856 23.93 -7.22 4.19
C ASP A 856 22.73 -7.60 3.30
N ASP A 857 22.18 -8.83 3.42
CA ASP A 857 21.01 -9.28 2.63
C ASP A 857 19.76 -8.44 2.95
N LEU A 858 19.54 -8.18 4.24
CA LEU A 858 18.38 -7.41 4.74
C LEU A 858 18.46 -5.96 4.29
N VAL A 859 19.62 -5.31 4.49
CA VAL A 859 19.88 -3.94 4.01
C VAL A 859 19.72 -3.88 2.49
N GLN A 860 20.33 -4.81 1.75
CA GLN A 860 20.27 -4.79 0.29
C GLN A 860 18.83 -4.88 -0.23
N PHE A 861 17.97 -5.74 0.34
CA PHE A 861 16.55 -5.78 0.00
C PHE A 861 15.83 -4.48 0.35
N LEU A 862 16.04 -3.94 1.56
CA LEU A 862 15.45 -2.67 1.99
C LEU A 862 15.85 -1.51 1.05
N THR A 863 17.08 -1.51 0.51
CA THR A 863 17.48 -0.50 -0.47
C THR A 863 16.75 -0.58 -1.81
N THR A 864 16.05 -1.68 -2.14
CA THR A 864 15.27 -1.78 -3.41
C THR A 864 14.01 -0.92 -3.41
N PHE A 865 13.62 -0.35 -2.28
CA PHE A 865 12.48 0.56 -2.16
C PHE A 865 12.94 2.01 -2.33
N LYS A 866 12.49 2.65 -3.42
CA LYS A 866 12.89 4.03 -3.79
C LYS A 866 11.78 5.07 -3.62
N LYS A 867 10.52 4.63 -3.45
CA LYS A 867 9.37 5.52 -3.33
C LYS A 867 9.33 6.20 -1.98
N LYS A 868 8.83 7.45 -1.93
CA LYS A 868 8.76 8.23 -0.69
C LYS A 868 7.79 7.58 0.29
N GLU A 869 6.67 7.07 -0.21
CA GLU A 869 5.62 6.38 0.53
C GLU A 869 6.12 5.07 1.18
N ASP A 870 6.85 4.24 0.42
CA ASP A 870 7.43 2.98 0.94
C ASP A 870 8.49 3.28 2.01
N LEU A 871 9.32 4.31 1.81
CA LEU A 871 10.32 4.76 2.78
C LEU A 871 9.69 5.40 4.03
N GLN A 872 8.61 6.19 3.90
CA GLN A 872 7.81 6.69 5.02
C GLN A 872 7.23 5.53 5.84
N VAL A 873 6.68 4.49 5.19
CA VAL A 873 6.17 3.29 5.86
C VAL A 873 7.26 2.56 6.64
N LEU A 874 8.44 2.37 6.06
CA LEU A 874 9.59 1.73 6.71
C LEU A 874 10.08 2.54 7.92
N LYS A 875 10.36 3.84 7.74
CA LYS A 875 10.77 4.72 8.84
C LYS A 875 9.75 4.75 9.98
N CYS A 876 8.47 4.87 9.65
CA CYS A 876 7.41 4.89 10.65
C CYS A 876 7.35 3.58 11.46
N HIS A 877 7.54 2.42 10.82
CA HIS A 877 7.57 1.15 11.54
C HIS A 877 8.81 1.03 12.44
N ALA A 878 9.99 1.45 11.98
CA ALA A 878 11.19 1.50 12.81
C ALA A 878 11.02 2.46 14.01
N ASN A 879 10.38 3.62 13.80
CA ASN A 879 10.05 4.57 14.86
C ASN A 879 9.07 3.96 15.89
N HIS A 880 8.10 3.15 15.44
CA HIS A 880 7.20 2.42 16.34
C HIS A 880 7.93 1.33 17.15
N LEU A 881 8.85 0.58 16.53
CA LEU A 881 9.69 -0.42 17.21
C LEU A 881 10.60 0.22 18.27
N LEU A 882 11.12 1.43 18.01
CA LEU A 882 11.82 2.24 19.02
C LEU A 882 10.91 2.57 20.22
N ILE A 883 9.66 2.99 19.99
CA ILE A 883 8.71 3.28 21.08
C ILE A 883 8.33 2.03 21.87
N GLU A 884 8.07 0.90 21.23
CA GLU A 884 7.75 -0.33 21.95
C GLU A 884 8.95 -0.85 22.75
N LYS A 885 10.20 -0.67 22.27
CA LYS A 885 11.40 -0.98 23.07
C LYS A 885 11.56 -0.04 24.27
N LEU A 886 11.32 1.26 24.11
CA LEU A 886 11.39 2.23 25.22
C LEU A 886 10.38 1.92 26.33
N LYS A 887 9.23 1.29 26.02
CA LYS A 887 8.28 0.79 27.05
C LYS A 887 8.75 -0.50 27.74
N GLN A 888 9.57 -1.32 27.07
CA GLN A 888 10.01 -2.64 27.54
C GLN A 888 11.28 -2.60 28.40
N GLU A 889 12.14 -1.59 28.21
CA GLU A 889 13.34 -1.41 29.05
C GLU A 889 12.96 -1.02 30.49
N SER A 890 13.75 -1.44 31.48
CA SER A 890 13.45 -1.23 32.91
C SER A 890 13.59 0.23 33.35
N GLN A 891 12.64 0.71 34.15
CA GLN A 891 12.61 2.10 34.63
C GLN A 891 13.80 2.46 35.55
N ASP A 892 14.50 1.48 36.11
CA ASP A 892 15.64 1.67 37.01
C ASP A 892 16.94 2.15 36.32
N GLU A 893 17.02 2.05 34.97
CA GLU A 893 18.18 2.49 34.18
C GLU A 893 17.89 3.74 33.30
N ASP A 894 16.68 4.29 33.34
CA ASP A 894 16.29 5.48 32.55
C ASP A 894 17.08 6.75 32.96
N THR A 895 17.55 7.53 31.98
CA THR A 895 17.92 8.93 32.26
C THR A 895 16.66 9.77 32.51
N PRO A 896 16.75 10.92 33.22
CA PRO A 896 15.58 11.75 33.48
C PRO A 896 14.88 12.25 32.20
N GLU A 897 15.64 12.51 31.13
CA GLU A 897 15.09 12.85 29.81
C GLU A 897 14.34 11.66 29.18
N GLN A 898 14.90 10.46 29.25
CA GLN A 898 14.23 9.26 28.72
C GLN A 898 12.95 8.94 29.50
N ARG A 899 12.95 9.13 30.82
CA ARG A 899 11.77 8.97 31.68
C ARG A 899 10.64 9.94 31.30
N LEU A 900 10.95 11.16 30.85
CA LEU A 900 9.95 12.10 30.34
C LEU A 900 9.36 11.66 28.99
N VAL A 901 10.19 11.11 28.09
CA VAL A 901 9.70 10.48 26.85
C VAL A 901 8.81 9.28 27.18
N ARG A 902 9.22 8.41 28.10
CA ARG A 902 8.43 7.26 28.57
C ARG A 902 7.06 7.68 29.09
N LEU A 903 7.01 8.66 30.01
CA LEU A 903 5.75 9.21 30.53
C LEU A 903 4.84 9.78 29.44
N THR A 904 5.42 10.35 28.38
CA THR A 904 4.66 10.84 27.22
C THR A 904 4.06 9.68 26.40
N VAL A 905 4.84 8.64 26.09
CA VAL A 905 4.42 7.53 25.20
C VAL A 905 3.63 6.42 25.89
N GLU A 906 3.67 6.34 27.23
CA GLU A 906 2.80 5.50 28.05
C GLU A 906 1.43 6.14 28.35
N HIS A 907 1.28 7.46 28.14
CA HIS A 907 0.02 8.16 28.41
C HIS A 907 -1.12 7.66 27.49
N PRO A 908 -2.32 7.31 28.01
CA PRO A 908 -3.38 6.66 27.22
C PRO A 908 -3.81 7.39 25.94
N ASN A 909 -3.76 8.73 25.92
CA ASN A 909 -4.13 9.52 24.74
C ASN A 909 -3.04 9.53 23.65
N TYR A 910 -1.78 9.21 23.95
CA TYR A 910 -0.65 9.33 23.01
C TYR A 910 -0.91 8.60 21.68
N ALA A 911 -1.48 7.40 21.74
CA ALA A 911 -1.83 6.59 20.57
C ALA A 911 -2.98 7.16 19.70
N LEU A 912 -3.70 8.16 20.20
CA LEU A 912 -4.71 8.96 19.48
C LEU A 912 -4.13 10.28 18.99
N ASP A 913 -3.37 10.97 19.84
CA ASP A 913 -2.78 12.30 19.57
C ASP A 913 -1.70 12.27 18.48
N TYR A 914 -0.76 11.31 18.57
CA TYR A 914 0.38 11.17 17.66
C TYR A 914 0.11 10.17 16.52
N SER A 915 -1.13 10.13 16.03
CA SER A 915 -1.63 9.11 15.10
C SER A 915 -1.85 9.67 13.68
N PHE A 916 -0.81 10.30 13.12
CA PHE A 916 -0.83 11.13 11.90
C PHE A 916 -1.08 10.41 10.55
N LYS A 917 -1.80 9.28 10.54
CA LYS A 917 -1.98 8.43 9.35
C LYS A 917 -3.36 8.63 8.69
N PRO A 918 -3.45 8.65 7.35
CA PRO A 918 -2.39 8.36 6.37
C PRO A 918 -1.53 9.59 6.04
N TYR A 919 -0.22 9.37 5.89
CA TYR A 919 0.70 10.39 5.39
C TYR A 919 0.46 10.68 3.91
N SER A 920 0.63 11.95 3.53
CA SER A 920 0.80 12.41 2.15
C SER A 920 2.31 12.57 1.82
N GLU A 921 2.64 12.80 0.54
CA GLU A 921 4.04 12.89 0.08
C GLU A 921 4.81 14.07 0.69
N ASP A 922 4.14 15.05 1.28
CA ASP A 922 4.69 16.23 1.97
C ASP A 922 5.05 16.01 3.46
N TRP A 923 4.85 14.80 4.00
CA TRP A 923 5.23 14.46 5.37
C TRP A 923 6.71 14.06 5.50
N PHE A 924 7.41 14.69 6.44
CA PHE A 924 8.72 14.26 6.89
C PHE A 924 8.59 13.23 8.01
N VAL A 925 8.78 11.95 7.67
CA VAL A 925 8.98 10.90 8.67
C VAL A 925 10.48 10.82 8.99
N SER A 926 10.83 11.06 10.26
CA SER A 926 12.22 10.98 10.76
C SER A 926 12.76 9.56 10.75
N ASP A 927 14.08 9.40 10.65
CA ASP A 927 14.74 8.09 10.46
C ASP A 927 15.34 7.49 11.75
N VAL A 928 14.99 8.03 12.92
CA VAL A 928 15.69 7.74 14.18
C VAL A 928 15.49 6.31 14.70
N GLY A 929 14.35 5.68 14.40
CA GLY A 929 14.13 4.26 14.67
C GLY A 929 15.10 3.33 13.93
N MET A 930 15.69 3.79 12.81
CA MET A 930 16.74 3.03 12.11
C MET A 930 18.08 3.02 12.88
N LYS A 931 18.31 3.99 13.76
CA LYS A 931 19.60 4.25 14.45
C LYS A 931 19.54 3.92 15.94
N MET A 932 18.65 2.97 16.30
CA MET A 932 18.16 2.72 17.65
C MET A 932 19.24 2.69 18.74
N SER A 933 20.35 1.97 18.54
CA SER A 933 21.43 1.82 19.54
C SER A 933 22.15 3.11 19.93
N LYS A 934 22.21 4.10 19.02
CA LYS A 934 22.79 5.44 19.23
C LYS A 934 21.72 6.41 19.75
N VAL A 935 20.51 6.32 19.20
CA VAL A 935 19.36 7.19 19.51
C VAL A 935 18.78 6.98 20.91
N MET A 936 18.75 5.74 21.41
CA MET A 936 18.33 5.47 22.80
C MET A 936 19.25 6.13 23.83
N LYS A 937 20.53 6.36 23.50
CA LYS A 937 21.51 7.02 24.38
C LYS A 937 21.58 8.55 24.23
N SER A 938 20.80 9.13 23.31
CA SER A 938 20.76 10.58 23.09
C SER A 938 19.80 11.27 24.08
N THR A 939 20.35 12.19 24.87
CA THR A 939 19.62 13.07 25.80
C THR A 939 19.58 14.54 25.34
N ASN A 940 19.98 14.81 24.09
CA ASN A 940 19.82 16.12 23.47
C ASN A 940 18.33 16.48 23.42
N MET A 941 17.97 17.69 23.84
CA MET A 941 16.60 18.20 23.81
C MET A 941 16.54 19.49 23.01
N VAL A 942 15.48 19.65 22.23
CA VAL A 942 15.10 20.88 21.51
C VAL A 942 13.60 21.07 21.69
N ALA A 943 13.17 22.26 22.09
CA ALA A 943 11.74 22.57 22.18
C ALA A 943 11.25 23.21 20.88
N VAL A 944 10.00 22.90 20.53
CA VAL A 944 9.30 23.37 19.33
C VAL A 944 7.89 23.77 19.73
N ASP A 945 7.45 24.91 19.21
CA ASP A 945 6.09 25.44 19.34
C ASP A 945 5.79 26.26 18.05
N CYS A 946 4.52 26.45 17.70
CA CYS A 946 4.10 27.02 16.42
C CYS A 946 2.84 27.88 16.53
N GLU A 947 2.78 28.96 15.75
CA GLU A 947 1.55 29.73 15.55
C GLU A 947 0.78 29.20 14.32
N MET A 948 -0.53 28.97 14.46
CA MET A 948 -1.38 28.44 13.37
C MET A 948 -2.66 29.24 13.12
N VAL A 949 -2.90 29.56 11.85
CA VAL A 949 -4.10 30.22 11.32
C VAL A 949 -5.13 29.23 10.78
N LEU A 950 -6.34 29.69 10.48
CA LEU A 950 -7.36 28.89 9.80
C LEU A 950 -7.32 29.14 8.28
N CYS A 951 -7.23 28.07 7.50
CA CYS A 951 -7.29 28.09 6.04
C CYS A 951 -8.71 27.85 5.49
N GLU A 952 -8.96 28.24 4.24
CA GLU A 952 -10.26 28.18 3.56
C GLU A 952 -10.93 26.79 3.58
N ASP A 953 -10.16 25.70 3.52
CA ASP A 953 -10.67 24.32 3.58
C ASP A 953 -10.97 23.80 4.99
N GLY A 954 -10.84 24.68 6.01
CA GLY A 954 -11.05 24.35 7.42
C GLY A 954 -9.85 23.64 8.09
N THR A 955 -8.69 23.57 7.44
CA THR A 955 -7.45 23.08 8.06
C THR A 955 -6.67 24.20 8.75
N GLU A 956 -5.78 23.82 9.68
CA GLU A 956 -4.89 24.77 10.35
C GLU A 956 -3.58 24.88 9.56
N GLY A 957 -3.05 26.09 9.36
CA GLY A 957 -1.86 26.38 8.56
C GLY A 957 -0.76 27.06 9.39
N LEU A 958 0.50 26.65 9.20
CA LEU A 958 1.65 27.18 9.92
C LEU A 958 2.02 28.58 9.43
N VAL A 959 2.15 29.54 10.35
CA VAL A 959 2.52 30.93 10.03
C VAL A 959 3.77 31.44 10.73
N ARG A 960 4.15 30.88 11.88
CA ARG A 960 5.43 31.14 12.55
C ARG A 960 5.86 29.92 13.35
N VAL A 961 7.15 29.62 13.40
CA VAL A 961 7.73 28.47 14.12
C VAL A 961 8.84 28.92 15.05
N GLY A 962 8.73 28.57 16.34
CA GLY A 962 9.72 28.85 17.37
C GLY A 962 10.43 27.58 17.80
N VAL A 963 11.78 27.60 17.81
CA VAL A 963 12.61 26.44 18.15
C VAL A 963 13.78 26.87 19.03
N VAL A 964 13.95 26.24 20.19
CA VAL A 964 15.02 26.56 21.15
C VAL A 964 15.77 25.32 21.62
N ASP A 965 17.06 25.46 21.91
CA ASP A 965 17.90 24.39 22.44
C ASP A 965 17.74 24.19 23.95
N ARG A 966 18.47 23.21 24.50
CA ARG A 966 18.50 22.90 25.95
C ARG A 966 18.94 24.10 26.80
N ASP A 967 19.80 24.96 26.27
CA ASP A 967 20.33 26.14 26.98
C ASP A 967 19.42 27.38 26.81
N LEU A 968 18.19 27.17 26.29
CA LEU A 968 17.17 28.19 26.01
C LEU A 968 17.56 29.18 24.93
N LYS A 969 18.53 28.82 24.08
CA LYS A 969 18.93 29.67 22.95
C LYS A 969 18.06 29.34 21.73
N VAL A 970 17.58 30.39 21.07
CA VAL A 970 16.83 30.28 19.80
C VAL A 970 17.70 29.65 18.71
N ILE A 971 17.18 28.57 18.11
CA ILE A 971 17.71 27.90 16.92
C ILE A 971 17.01 28.43 15.67
N LEU A 972 15.70 28.65 15.76
CA LEU A 972 14.82 29.09 14.68
C LEU A 972 13.70 29.97 15.24
N ASP A 973 13.45 31.10 14.59
CA ASP A 973 12.27 31.94 14.77
C ASP A 973 11.95 32.53 13.39
N GLU A 974 11.03 31.89 12.67
CA GLU A 974 10.80 32.16 11.25
C GLU A 974 9.31 32.23 10.91
N PHE A 975 8.94 33.17 10.05
CA PHE A 975 7.61 33.27 9.47
C PHE A 975 7.47 32.34 8.26
N VAL A 976 6.36 31.62 8.20
CA VAL A 976 6.07 30.60 7.20
C VAL A 976 4.85 31.03 6.38
N LYS A 977 4.90 30.81 5.07
CA LYS A 977 3.77 31.07 4.17
C LYS A 977 2.97 29.77 3.97
N PRO A 978 1.69 29.70 4.37
CA PRO A 978 0.86 28.52 4.10
C PRO A 978 0.63 28.29 2.60
N ASP A 979 0.58 27.01 2.19
CA ASP A 979 0.26 26.59 0.82
C ASP A 979 -1.18 26.96 0.38
N LYS A 980 -2.02 27.45 1.31
CA LYS A 980 -3.47 27.64 1.17
C LYS A 980 -3.89 29.04 1.61
N HIS A 981 -4.99 29.53 1.04
CA HIS A 981 -5.55 30.82 1.44
C HIS A 981 -5.99 30.82 2.92
N ILE A 982 -5.61 31.87 3.64
CA ILE A 982 -5.97 32.10 5.05
C ILE A 982 -7.35 32.76 5.09
N VAL A 983 -8.24 32.33 5.98
CA VAL A 983 -9.56 32.96 6.18
C VAL A 983 -9.69 33.62 7.56
N ASP A 984 -8.89 33.19 8.53
CA ASP A 984 -8.80 33.82 9.85
C ASP A 984 -7.36 33.67 10.39
N TYR A 985 -6.71 34.82 10.62
CA TYR A 985 -5.35 34.92 11.13
C TYR A 985 -5.24 34.71 12.65
N ARG A 986 -6.38 34.72 13.37
CA ARG A 986 -6.45 34.62 14.83
C ARG A 986 -5.51 35.60 15.54
N THR A 987 -5.38 36.82 15.02
CA THR A 987 -4.38 37.82 15.44
C THR A 987 -4.45 38.20 16.92
N ASP A 988 -5.61 38.05 17.54
CA ASP A 988 -5.83 38.17 19.00
C ASP A 988 -5.16 37.06 19.82
N ILE A 989 -4.96 35.88 19.21
CA ILE A 989 -4.24 34.73 19.76
C ILE A 989 -2.79 34.72 19.28
N THR A 990 -2.52 34.79 17.98
CA THR A 990 -1.18 34.59 17.37
C THR A 990 -0.30 35.85 17.38
N GLY A 991 -0.90 37.03 17.48
CA GLY A 991 -0.22 38.32 17.27
C GLY A 991 0.12 38.63 15.80
N ILE A 992 -0.18 37.73 14.86
CA ILE A 992 0.29 37.79 13.47
C ILE A 992 -0.72 38.53 12.57
N THR A 993 -0.21 39.43 11.73
CA THR A 993 -0.99 40.21 10.76
C THR A 993 -0.89 39.62 9.35
N ALA A 994 -1.68 40.18 8.41
CA ALA A 994 -1.56 39.82 7.00
C ALA A 994 -0.22 40.27 6.39
N GLU A 995 0.31 41.44 6.80
CA GLU A 995 1.56 42.01 6.27
C GLU A 995 2.77 41.13 6.60
N ASP A 996 2.80 40.51 7.79
CA ASP A 996 3.87 39.58 8.19
C ASP A 996 3.94 38.37 7.24
N ILE A 997 2.78 37.87 6.81
CA ILE A 997 2.66 36.67 5.96
C ILE A 997 2.74 36.99 4.46
N GLU A 998 2.46 38.23 4.04
CA GLU A 998 2.81 38.69 2.69
C GLU A 998 4.33 38.69 2.49
N ASN A 999 5.09 39.13 3.50
CA ASN A 999 6.56 39.16 3.48
C ASN A 999 7.23 37.79 3.72
N ALA A 1000 6.53 36.81 4.31
CA ALA A 1000 7.04 35.46 4.52
C ALA A 1000 7.44 34.76 3.21
N THR A 1001 8.67 34.22 3.17
CA THR A 1001 9.27 33.55 1.99
C THR A 1001 9.45 32.04 2.17
N LEU A 1002 9.51 31.55 3.41
CA LEU A 1002 9.73 30.14 3.73
C LEU A 1002 8.44 29.32 3.70
N SER A 1003 8.52 28.09 3.20
CA SER A 1003 7.44 27.11 3.22
C SER A 1003 7.65 26.08 4.35
N VAL A 1004 6.63 25.26 4.61
CA VAL A 1004 6.74 24.13 5.57
C VAL A 1004 7.87 23.16 5.17
N ALA A 1005 8.17 23.02 3.88
CA ALA A 1005 9.26 22.15 3.41
C ALA A 1005 10.65 22.69 3.78
N ASP A 1006 10.86 24.01 3.74
CA ASP A 1006 12.14 24.64 4.10
C ASP A 1006 12.39 24.52 5.62
N ILE A 1007 11.33 24.61 6.44
CA ILE A 1007 11.38 24.33 7.87
C ILE A 1007 11.69 22.84 8.14
N GLN A 1008 11.09 21.91 7.39
CA GLN A 1008 11.41 20.48 7.49
C GLN A 1008 12.89 20.20 7.14
N GLU A 1009 13.43 20.79 6.07
CA GLU A 1009 14.85 20.62 5.70
C GLU A 1009 15.78 21.23 6.75
N THR A 1010 15.41 22.37 7.33
CA THR A 1010 16.15 23.03 8.42
C THR A 1010 16.18 22.19 9.71
N LEU A 1011 15.06 21.53 10.05
CA LEU A 1011 14.96 20.68 11.24
C LEU A 1011 15.52 19.26 11.05
N GLN A 1012 15.53 18.72 9.83
CA GLN A 1012 15.95 17.35 9.53
C GLN A 1012 17.32 16.97 10.15
N PRO A 1013 18.39 17.80 10.09
CA PRO A 1013 19.68 17.48 10.70
C PRO A 1013 19.59 17.24 12.22
N PHE A 1014 18.84 18.09 12.94
CA PHE A 1014 18.66 17.96 14.39
C PHE A 1014 17.89 16.68 14.73
N LEU A 1015 16.79 16.41 14.01
CA LEU A 1015 15.96 15.23 14.20
C LEU A 1015 16.72 13.93 13.94
N SER A 1016 17.48 13.85 12.84
CA SER A 1016 18.22 12.65 12.42
C SER A 1016 19.39 12.23 13.34
N THR A 1017 19.72 13.02 14.38
CA THR A 1017 20.68 12.62 15.43
C THR A 1017 20.04 11.89 16.62
N GLY A 1018 18.70 11.85 16.71
CA GLY A 1018 17.99 11.29 17.88
C GLY A 1018 17.77 12.32 19.00
N THR A 1019 17.77 13.61 18.67
CA THR A 1019 17.28 14.68 19.53
C THR A 1019 15.84 14.40 19.98
N ILE A 1020 15.55 14.70 21.25
CA ILE A 1020 14.20 14.65 21.83
C ILE A 1020 13.52 15.99 21.57
N LEU A 1021 12.31 15.96 21.00
CA LEU A 1021 11.48 17.15 20.87
C LEU A 1021 10.67 17.41 22.14
N VAL A 1022 10.60 18.67 22.56
CA VAL A 1022 9.85 19.13 23.76
C VAL A 1022 8.79 20.14 23.33
N GLY A 1023 7.60 20.12 23.95
CA GLY A 1023 6.55 21.09 23.65
C GLY A 1023 5.33 20.96 24.57
N HIS A 1024 4.20 21.55 24.18
CA HIS A 1024 2.98 21.57 24.98
C HIS A 1024 1.71 21.31 24.14
N SER A 1025 1.14 20.11 24.22
CA SER A 1025 0.27 19.56 23.17
C SER A 1025 0.98 19.44 21.81
N LEU A 1026 2.29 19.13 21.87
CA LEU A 1026 3.27 19.09 20.77
C LEU A 1026 2.81 18.29 19.53
N ASN A 1027 1.80 17.42 19.67
CA ASN A 1027 1.18 16.75 18.56
C ASN A 1027 0.51 17.71 17.54
N ARG A 1028 0.17 18.96 17.91
CA ARG A 1028 -0.44 19.95 17.00
C ARG A 1028 0.60 20.66 16.14
N ASP A 1029 1.74 21.00 16.73
CA ASP A 1029 2.89 21.58 16.04
C ASP A 1029 3.45 20.59 15.03
N LEU A 1030 3.61 19.32 15.42
CA LEU A 1030 4.02 18.25 14.52
C LEU A 1030 2.99 17.96 13.41
N GLU A 1031 1.69 18.14 13.68
CA GLU A 1031 0.62 17.99 12.68
C GLU A 1031 0.70 19.09 11.61
N VAL A 1032 0.96 20.34 12.00
CA VAL A 1032 1.05 21.48 11.06
C VAL A 1032 2.42 21.56 10.35
N LEU A 1033 3.51 21.17 11.01
CA LEU A 1033 4.84 20.96 10.42
C LEU A 1033 4.91 19.72 9.50
N LYS A 1034 3.91 18.83 9.59
CA LYS A 1034 3.85 17.54 8.88
C LYS A 1034 5.07 16.64 9.21
N ILE A 1035 5.50 16.63 10.47
CA ILE A 1035 6.68 15.90 10.98
C ILE A 1035 6.25 14.70 11.85
N ASP A 1036 6.70 13.50 11.51
CA ASP A 1036 6.57 12.31 12.37
C ASP A 1036 7.91 12.00 13.06
N HIS A 1037 7.95 12.23 14.37
CA HIS A 1037 9.11 12.00 15.22
C HIS A 1037 8.74 11.29 16.54
N PRO A 1038 9.41 10.16 16.91
CA PRO A 1038 9.01 9.35 18.05
C PRO A 1038 9.49 9.87 19.42
N LYS A 1039 10.70 10.43 19.55
CA LYS A 1039 11.22 10.87 20.86
C LYS A 1039 10.64 12.25 21.21
N VAL A 1040 9.45 12.25 21.81
CA VAL A 1040 8.73 13.47 22.22
C VAL A 1040 8.52 13.54 23.74
N ILE A 1041 8.61 14.76 24.27
CA ILE A 1041 8.19 15.14 25.62
C ILE A 1041 7.05 16.14 25.47
N ASP A 1042 5.82 15.69 25.71
CA ASP A 1042 4.66 16.59 25.77
C ASP A 1042 4.40 16.97 27.23
N THR A 1043 4.71 18.22 27.58
CA THR A 1043 4.47 18.75 28.94
C THR A 1043 2.98 18.70 29.34
N ALA A 1044 2.06 18.68 28.37
CA ALA A 1044 0.62 18.54 28.60
C ALA A 1044 0.18 17.09 28.92
N LEU A 1045 1.02 16.09 28.60
CA LEU A 1045 0.79 14.67 28.92
C LEU A 1045 1.62 14.19 30.14
N VAL A 1046 2.83 14.76 30.32
CA VAL A 1046 3.73 14.47 31.45
C VAL A 1046 3.12 14.90 32.79
N TYR A 1047 2.51 16.09 32.85
CA TYR A 1047 2.01 16.68 34.09
C TYR A 1047 0.52 16.39 34.32
N LYS A 1048 0.12 16.12 35.58
CA LYS A 1048 -1.24 15.71 35.97
C LYS A 1048 -1.72 16.38 37.25
N TYR A 1049 -3.01 16.68 37.34
CA TYR A 1049 -3.62 17.26 38.55
C TYR A 1049 -3.97 16.20 39.61
N SER A 1050 -3.45 16.38 40.82
CA SER A 1050 -3.75 15.55 42.00
C SER A 1050 -5.25 15.43 42.28
N ASN A 1051 -5.72 14.26 42.69
CA ASN A 1051 -7.12 13.95 43.04
C ASN A 1051 -8.18 14.15 41.94
N THR A 1052 -7.80 14.55 40.72
CA THR A 1052 -8.75 14.65 39.61
C THR A 1052 -8.99 13.29 38.95
N ARG A 1053 -10.26 12.87 38.82
CA ARG A 1053 -10.64 11.62 38.11
C ARG A 1053 -10.63 11.76 36.57
N LYS A 1054 -10.30 12.94 36.04
CA LYS A 1054 -10.20 13.23 34.59
C LYS A 1054 -8.73 13.32 34.19
N LEU A 1055 -8.36 12.73 33.06
CA LEU A 1055 -7.09 13.03 32.35
C LEU A 1055 -7.16 14.42 31.69
N ARG A 1056 -7.36 15.48 32.49
CA ARG A 1056 -7.35 16.86 32.00
C ARG A 1056 -5.90 17.33 31.92
N ARG A 1057 -5.42 17.57 30.70
CA ARG A 1057 -4.12 18.21 30.45
C ARG A 1057 -4.08 19.58 31.13
N PRO A 1058 -3.04 19.91 31.91
CA PRO A 1058 -2.75 21.27 32.31
C PRO A 1058 -2.48 22.15 31.09
N SER A 1059 -2.73 23.45 31.19
CA SER A 1059 -2.26 24.43 30.20
C SER A 1059 -0.86 24.94 30.55
N LEU A 1060 -0.09 25.37 29.55
CA LEU A 1060 1.29 25.85 29.72
C LEU A 1060 1.40 26.96 30.78
N ASN A 1061 0.45 27.90 30.80
CA ASN A 1061 0.42 28.99 31.78
C ASN A 1061 0.20 28.46 33.23
N ASN A 1062 -0.70 27.49 33.41
CA ASN A 1062 -0.92 26.86 34.72
C ASN A 1062 0.29 26.04 35.18
N LEU A 1063 1.00 25.37 34.25
CA LEU A 1063 2.25 24.67 34.57
C LEU A 1063 3.32 25.66 35.01
N CYS A 1064 3.54 26.74 34.26
CA CYS A 1064 4.50 27.77 34.60
C CYS A 1064 4.19 28.39 35.98
N LYS A 1065 2.92 28.78 36.23
CA LYS A 1065 2.50 29.34 37.53
C LYS A 1065 2.70 28.35 38.69
N SER A 1066 2.50 27.05 38.46
CA SER A 1066 2.62 26.00 39.49
C SER A 1066 4.04 25.44 39.70
N ILE A 1067 4.93 25.50 38.70
CA ILE A 1067 6.25 24.84 38.71
C ILE A 1067 7.40 25.86 38.69
N LEU A 1068 7.25 26.94 37.92
CA LEU A 1068 8.27 27.96 37.72
C LEU A 1068 7.98 29.25 38.51
N GLY A 1069 6.76 29.42 39.02
CA GLY A 1069 6.37 30.49 39.94
C GLY A 1069 5.95 31.81 39.27
N TYR A 1070 5.80 31.84 37.95
CA TYR A 1070 5.35 33.00 37.18
C TYR A 1070 4.36 32.59 36.08
N GLU A 1071 3.57 33.54 35.60
CA GLU A 1071 2.66 33.34 34.46
C GLU A 1071 3.41 33.64 33.15
N VAL A 1072 3.23 32.79 32.13
CA VAL A 1072 3.86 32.89 30.80
C VAL A 1072 3.38 34.14 30.07
N ARG A 1073 2.06 34.36 30.10
CA ARG A 1073 1.41 35.55 29.56
C ARG A 1073 0.22 35.94 30.42
N LYS A 1074 -0.08 37.24 30.44
CA LYS A 1074 -1.29 37.78 31.09
C LYS A 1074 -2.50 37.58 30.15
N THR A 1075 -3.70 37.54 30.71
CA THR A 1075 -4.95 37.46 29.94
C THR A 1075 -5.02 38.59 28.91
N GLY A 1076 -5.28 38.26 27.64
CA GLY A 1076 -5.37 39.23 26.54
C GLY A 1076 -4.02 39.68 25.94
N VAL A 1077 -2.92 39.02 26.30
CA VAL A 1077 -1.64 39.13 25.56
C VAL A 1077 -1.58 37.98 24.54
N PRO A 1078 -1.24 38.24 23.27
CA PRO A 1078 -1.07 37.19 22.26
C PRO A 1078 0.07 36.23 22.61
N HIS A 1079 0.14 35.15 21.84
CA HIS A 1079 1.12 34.10 21.94
C HIS A 1079 2.44 34.50 21.26
N ASP A 1080 3.50 33.80 21.65
CA ASP A 1080 4.81 33.84 21.01
C ASP A 1080 5.43 32.45 21.12
N CYS A 1081 5.51 31.76 19.98
CA CYS A 1081 6.01 30.38 19.91
C CYS A 1081 7.46 30.22 20.43
N VAL A 1082 8.31 31.26 20.38
CA VAL A 1082 9.67 31.17 20.95
C VAL A 1082 9.60 31.12 22.48
N HIS A 1083 8.79 32.00 23.10
CA HIS A 1083 8.59 32.03 24.54
C HIS A 1083 7.85 30.80 25.07
N ASP A 1084 6.94 30.23 24.28
CA ASP A 1084 6.23 28.99 24.64
C ASP A 1084 7.13 27.76 24.51
N ALA A 1085 7.96 27.65 23.47
CA ALA A 1085 9.01 26.63 23.36
C ALA A 1085 10.03 26.75 24.51
N GLU A 1086 10.50 27.96 24.84
CA GLU A 1086 11.32 28.23 26.03
C GLU A 1086 10.64 27.73 27.31
N THR A 1087 9.34 27.96 27.48
CA THR A 1087 8.61 27.56 28.69
C THR A 1087 8.45 26.04 28.76
N ALA A 1088 8.14 25.38 27.65
CA ALA A 1088 8.10 23.92 27.58
C ALA A 1088 9.47 23.30 27.93
N MET A 1089 10.58 23.87 27.44
CA MET A 1089 11.94 23.46 27.81
C MET A 1089 12.21 23.67 29.31
N LYS A 1090 11.90 24.86 29.86
CA LYS A 1090 12.07 25.16 31.31
C LYS A 1090 11.30 24.18 32.20
N LEU A 1091 10.12 23.73 31.77
CA LEU A 1091 9.32 22.72 32.48
C LEU A 1091 9.95 21.31 32.40
N ALA A 1092 10.43 20.88 31.22
CA ALA A 1092 11.16 19.61 31.10
C ALA A 1092 12.43 19.61 31.98
N LEU A 1093 13.21 20.69 31.95
CA LEU A 1093 14.40 20.87 32.78
C LEU A 1093 14.08 20.89 34.29
N ALA A 1094 12.91 21.40 34.70
CA ALA A 1094 12.48 21.34 36.10
C ALA A 1094 12.30 19.89 36.61
N VAL A 1095 11.90 18.94 35.75
CA VAL A 1095 11.86 17.52 36.12
C VAL A 1095 13.25 16.88 36.01
N VAL A 1096 14.00 17.15 34.93
CA VAL A 1096 15.32 16.56 34.67
C VAL A 1096 16.35 16.94 35.73
N GLU A 1097 16.44 18.22 36.07
CA GLU A 1097 17.54 18.79 36.86
C GLU A 1097 17.13 19.07 38.30
N LYS A 1098 15.90 19.56 38.51
CA LYS A 1098 15.38 19.94 39.83
C LYS A 1098 14.50 18.85 40.47
N ARG A 1099 14.26 17.73 39.77
CA ARG A 1099 13.49 16.55 40.23
C ARG A 1099 12.09 16.89 40.76
N VAL A 1100 11.43 17.89 40.18
CA VAL A 1100 10.07 18.29 40.56
C VAL A 1100 9.07 17.18 40.19
N ASP A 1101 8.08 16.91 41.05
CA ASP A 1101 7.02 15.94 40.75
C ASP A 1101 6.13 16.44 39.59
N THR A 1102 5.87 15.53 38.67
CA THR A 1102 4.86 15.61 37.60
C THR A 1102 3.42 15.80 38.10
N THR A 1103 3.16 15.59 39.39
CA THR A 1103 1.84 15.72 40.01
C THR A 1103 1.64 17.11 40.61
N ILE A 1104 0.88 17.97 39.93
CA ILE A 1104 0.55 19.33 40.37
C ILE A 1104 -0.75 19.36 41.18
N LYS A 1105 -0.90 20.33 42.09
CA LYS A 1105 -2.17 20.59 42.78
C LYS A 1105 -2.97 21.65 41.99
N PRO A 1106 -4.29 21.48 41.81
CA PRO A 1106 -5.13 22.55 41.25
C PRO A 1106 -5.12 23.75 42.21
N SER A 1107 -4.98 24.97 41.69
CA SER A 1107 -5.07 26.19 42.51
C SER A 1107 -6.53 26.51 42.85
N LYS A 1108 -6.77 27.24 43.95
CA LYS A 1108 -8.12 27.71 44.31
C LYS A 1108 -8.73 28.58 43.21
N GLU A 1109 -7.94 29.51 42.67
CA GLU A 1109 -8.31 30.35 41.52
C GLU A 1109 -8.83 29.51 40.34
N MET A 1110 -8.10 28.44 39.98
CA MET A 1110 -8.47 27.57 38.86
C MET A 1110 -9.71 26.72 39.15
N LEU A 1111 -9.97 26.35 40.42
CA LEU A 1111 -11.18 25.65 40.82
C LEU A 1111 -12.40 26.57 40.75
N GLU A 1112 -12.32 27.81 41.24
CA GLU A 1112 -13.43 28.77 41.15
C GLU A 1112 -13.70 29.22 39.70
N VAL A 1113 -12.66 29.46 38.89
CA VAL A 1113 -12.79 29.74 37.45
C VAL A 1113 -13.40 28.57 36.66
N GLU A 1114 -13.36 27.34 37.19
CA GLU A 1114 -14.04 26.19 36.58
C GLU A 1114 -15.43 25.93 37.18
N LYS A 1115 -15.70 26.29 38.44
CA LYS A 1115 -17.08 26.33 38.98
C LYS A 1115 -17.91 27.40 38.26
N ALA A 1116 -17.33 28.55 37.95
CA ALA A 1116 -17.92 29.64 37.15
C ALA A 1116 -18.22 29.28 35.67
N LYS A 1117 -18.22 28.00 35.31
CA LYS A 1117 -18.43 27.51 33.95
C LYS A 1117 -19.41 26.35 33.87
N LEU A 1118 -20.35 26.47 32.94
CA LEU A 1118 -21.22 25.40 32.49
C LEU A 1118 -20.80 24.93 31.09
N PHE A 1119 -20.95 23.63 30.82
CA PHE A 1119 -20.65 23.04 29.52
C PHE A 1119 -21.94 22.62 28.81
N LEU A 1120 -22.20 23.22 27.66
CA LEU A 1120 -23.33 22.92 26.78
C LEU A 1120 -22.84 21.97 25.67
N HIS A 1121 -23.47 20.81 25.52
CA HIS A 1121 -23.02 19.82 24.53
C HIS A 1121 -24.15 19.00 23.89
N LYS A 1122 -23.79 18.32 22.80
CA LYS A 1122 -24.70 17.72 21.82
C LYS A 1122 -25.66 18.77 21.21
N ILE A 1123 -25.16 20.00 21.00
CA ILE A 1123 -25.94 21.10 20.42
C ILE A 1123 -26.07 20.85 18.92
N PRO A 1124 -27.26 20.69 18.33
CA PRO A 1124 -27.39 20.40 16.89
C PRO A 1124 -26.86 21.54 16.03
N ASN A 1125 -26.15 21.25 14.93
CA ASN A 1125 -25.58 22.28 14.04
C ASN A 1125 -26.62 23.20 13.36
N ASN A 1126 -27.92 22.92 13.49
CA ASN A 1126 -29.02 23.77 13.04
C ASN A 1126 -29.61 24.66 14.15
N VAL A 1127 -28.97 24.70 15.33
CA VAL A 1127 -29.20 25.70 16.38
C VAL A 1127 -28.16 26.81 16.18
N PRO A 1128 -28.56 28.09 16.04
CA PRO A 1128 -27.64 29.21 16.06
C PRO A 1128 -27.03 29.43 17.45
N SER A 1129 -25.81 29.94 17.52
CA SER A 1129 -25.15 30.31 18.79
C SER A 1129 -25.95 31.33 19.61
N GLU A 1130 -26.70 32.18 18.92
CA GLU A 1130 -27.48 33.28 19.47
C GLU A 1130 -28.71 32.76 20.23
N GLU A 1131 -29.24 31.60 19.85
CA GLU A 1131 -30.36 30.95 20.54
C GLU A 1131 -29.91 30.24 21.83
N LEU A 1132 -28.60 30.03 22.04
CA LEU A 1132 -28.06 29.50 23.29
C LEU A 1132 -28.19 30.48 24.46
N TYR A 1133 -28.34 31.78 24.18
CA TYR A 1133 -28.68 32.79 25.19
C TYR A 1133 -30.10 32.61 25.77
N GLN A 1134 -30.92 31.72 25.19
CA GLN A 1134 -32.24 31.34 25.73
C GLN A 1134 -32.18 30.07 26.59
N VAL A 1135 -31.03 29.39 26.68
CA VAL A 1135 -30.84 28.16 27.49
C VAL A 1135 -30.66 28.49 28.97
N LEU A 1136 -30.03 29.62 29.29
CA LEU A 1136 -29.55 29.99 30.62
C LEU A 1136 -29.99 31.39 31.00
N SER A 1137 -30.37 31.59 32.27
CA SER A 1137 -30.63 32.91 32.85
C SER A 1137 -29.35 33.53 33.41
N GLY A 1138 -29.09 34.81 33.14
CA GLY A 1138 -28.01 35.57 33.78
C GLY A 1138 -27.17 36.38 32.79
N LYS A 1139 -26.07 36.96 33.28
CA LYS A 1139 -25.04 37.60 32.46
C LYS A 1139 -23.87 36.64 32.30
N PHE A 1140 -23.55 36.27 31.06
CA PHE A 1140 -22.48 35.32 30.76
C PHE A 1140 -21.87 35.57 29.37
N THR A 1141 -20.71 34.97 29.13
CA THR A 1141 -20.06 34.88 27.81
C THR A 1141 -20.10 33.44 27.30
N LEU A 1142 -20.08 33.28 25.97
CA LEU A 1142 -20.41 32.03 25.28
C LEU A 1142 -19.27 31.61 24.32
N ASP A 1143 -18.43 30.68 24.77
CA ASP A 1143 -17.26 30.13 24.05
C ASP A 1143 -17.68 28.92 23.19
N VAL A 1144 -18.00 29.18 21.91
CA VAL A 1144 -18.53 28.19 20.97
C VAL A 1144 -17.41 27.41 20.28
N LYS A 1145 -17.42 26.06 20.40
CA LYS A 1145 -16.41 25.20 19.79
C LYS A 1145 -17.00 24.38 18.66
N GLN A 1146 -16.59 24.74 17.44
CA GLN A 1146 -16.94 24.03 16.23
C GLN A 1146 -16.47 22.57 16.28
N ALA A 1147 -17.18 21.68 15.58
CA ALA A 1147 -16.88 20.27 15.58
C ALA A 1147 -15.58 19.98 14.81
N LYS A 1148 -14.52 19.49 15.48
CA LYS A 1148 -13.22 19.15 14.87
C LYS A 1148 -13.25 17.99 13.84
N THR A 1149 -14.42 17.48 13.49
CA THR A 1149 -14.68 16.55 12.37
C THR A 1149 -16.12 16.75 11.88
N GLN A 1150 -16.53 16.10 10.78
CA GLN A 1150 -17.91 16.14 10.22
C GLN A 1150 -18.98 15.52 11.16
N GLY A 1151 -19.20 16.12 12.33
CA GLY A 1151 -20.20 15.77 13.32
C GLY A 1151 -21.48 16.59 13.20
N ARG A 1152 -22.63 16.01 13.57
CA ARG A 1152 -23.96 16.66 13.55
C ARG A 1152 -24.20 17.65 14.70
N TYR A 1153 -23.26 17.75 15.63
CA TYR A 1153 -23.39 18.52 16.86
C TYR A 1153 -22.10 19.27 17.19
N TYR A 1154 -22.24 20.47 17.74
CA TYR A 1154 -21.18 21.27 18.35
C TYR A 1154 -21.34 21.32 19.89
N CYS A 1155 -20.46 22.07 20.55
CA CYS A 1155 -20.54 22.36 21.97
C CYS A 1155 -20.15 23.81 22.28
N ALA A 1156 -20.50 24.28 23.46
CA ALA A 1156 -20.12 25.60 23.96
C ALA A 1156 -19.76 25.53 25.44
N PHE A 1157 -18.86 26.40 25.89
CA PHE A 1157 -18.69 26.72 27.31
C PHE A 1157 -19.41 28.03 27.60
N VAL A 1158 -20.05 28.11 28.75
CA VAL A 1158 -20.74 29.32 29.22
C VAL A 1158 -20.05 29.76 30.50
N VAL A 1159 -19.50 30.97 30.48
CA VAL A 1159 -18.64 31.53 31.53
C VAL A 1159 -19.37 32.69 32.20
N PHE A 1160 -19.56 32.59 33.51
CA PHE A 1160 -20.23 33.57 34.35
C PHE A 1160 -19.22 34.47 35.08
N ASP A 1161 -19.69 35.57 35.65
CA ASP A 1161 -18.83 36.50 36.40
C ASP A 1161 -18.37 35.89 37.76
N SER A 1162 -19.12 34.92 38.33
CA SER A 1162 -18.73 34.16 39.54
C SER A 1162 -19.13 32.67 39.49
N SER A 1163 -18.70 31.89 40.49
CA SER A 1163 -19.10 30.49 40.66
C SER A 1163 -20.55 30.36 41.16
N GLU A 1164 -20.98 31.26 42.05
CA GLU A 1164 -22.37 31.33 42.52
C GLU A 1164 -23.36 31.66 41.40
N ASP A 1165 -23.00 32.56 40.47
CA ASP A 1165 -23.82 32.87 39.29
C ASP A 1165 -23.98 31.65 38.37
N ALA A 1166 -22.92 30.86 38.17
CA ALA A 1166 -22.98 29.64 37.37
C ALA A 1166 -23.82 28.53 38.02
N ASP A 1167 -23.73 28.38 39.34
CA ASP A 1167 -24.56 27.42 40.10
C ASP A 1167 -26.03 27.85 40.10
N GLN A 1168 -26.33 29.14 40.33
CA GLN A 1168 -27.69 29.67 40.28
C GLN A 1168 -28.30 29.54 38.88
N ALA A 1169 -27.51 29.78 37.82
CA ALA A 1169 -27.94 29.58 36.45
C ALA A 1169 -28.16 28.09 36.11
N PHE A 1170 -27.33 27.18 36.64
CA PHE A 1170 -27.55 25.73 36.51
C PHE A 1170 -28.81 25.28 37.25
N GLU A 1171 -29.12 25.86 38.41
CA GLU A 1171 -30.33 25.51 39.14
C GLU A 1171 -31.61 26.07 38.52
N ASN A 1172 -31.57 27.29 37.97
CA ASN A 1172 -32.68 27.90 37.23
C ASN A 1172 -33.03 27.21 35.90
N VAL A 1173 -32.21 26.28 35.42
CA VAL A 1173 -32.49 25.52 34.19
C VAL A 1173 -33.56 24.45 34.44
N ASP A 1174 -34.74 24.66 33.83
CA ASP A 1174 -35.78 23.64 33.66
C ASP A 1174 -35.28 22.53 32.74
N GLY A 1175 -34.80 21.43 33.33
CA GLY A 1175 -34.30 20.27 32.60
C GLY A 1175 -34.19 19.03 33.48
N ILE A 1176 -34.25 17.86 32.86
CA ILE A 1176 -34.17 16.58 33.59
C ILE A 1176 -32.76 16.41 34.14
N GLN A 1177 -32.62 16.45 35.46
CA GLN A 1177 -31.33 16.28 36.13
C GLN A 1177 -30.88 14.81 36.09
N MET A 1178 -29.59 14.63 35.82
CA MET A 1178 -28.89 13.35 35.73
C MET A 1178 -27.41 13.56 36.10
N THR A 1179 -26.64 12.48 36.17
CA THR A 1179 -25.18 12.53 36.21
C THR A 1179 -24.57 12.14 34.87
N ASP A 1180 -23.45 12.75 34.51
CA ASP A 1180 -22.67 12.36 33.34
C ASP A 1180 -21.84 11.09 33.61
N SER A 1181 -21.17 10.56 32.59
CA SER A 1181 -20.31 9.36 32.70
C SER A 1181 -19.06 9.54 33.57
N LEU A 1182 -18.87 10.72 34.18
CA LEU A 1182 -17.78 11.09 35.07
C LEU A 1182 -18.29 11.45 36.48
N GLY A 1183 -19.61 11.35 36.73
CA GLY A 1183 -20.25 11.64 38.01
C GLY A 1183 -20.56 13.12 38.26
N LEU A 1184 -20.63 13.96 37.21
CA LEU A 1184 -20.92 15.39 37.34
C LEU A 1184 -22.42 15.69 37.17
N PRO A 1185 -22.98 16.69 37.89
CA PRO A 1185 -24.35 17.16 37.68
C PRO A 1185 -24.59 17.66 36.25
N GLN A 1186 -25.68 17.20 35.66
CA GLN A 1186 -26.08 17.50 34.28
C GLN A 1186 -27.60 17.66 34.19
N LYS A 1187 -28.11 18.59 33.39
CA LYS A 1187 -29.53 18.76 33.07
C LYS A 1187 -29.77 18.65 31.56
N VAL A 1188 -30.84 17.97 31.16
CA VAL A 1188 -31.28 17.88 29.76
C VAL A 1188 -32.39 18.90 29.50
N VAL A 1189 -32.12 19.88 28.65
CA VAL A 1189 -33.00 21.01 28.33
C VAL A 1189 -33.61 20.82 26.95
N ILE A 1190 -34.88 21.21 26.77
CA ILE A 1190 -35.56 21.19 25.47
C ILE A 1190 -35.88 22.64 25.08
N VAL A 1191 -35.01 23.25 24.28
CA VAL A 1191 -35.20 24.62 23.80
C VAL A 1191 -36.15 24.62 22.60
N LYS A 1192 -37.06 25.60 22.55
CA LYS A 1192 -37.87 25.90 21.37
C LYS A 1192 -37.16 27.00 20.58
N LEU A 1193 -36.68 26.66 19.39
CA LEU A 1193 -35.93 27.54 18.51
C LEU A 1193 -36.81 28.65 17.91
N SER A 1194 -36.21 29.74 17.41
CA SER A 1194 -36.96 30.81 16.74
C SER A 1194 -37.74 30.30 15.51
N SER A 1195 -37.20 29.29 14.85
CA SER A 1195 -37.82 28.53 13.75
C SER A 1195 -39.02 27.66 14.16
N GLY A 1196 -39.45 27.69 15.43
CA GLY A 1196 -40.52 26.87 15.98
C GLY A 1196 -40.12 25.42 16.31
N SER A 1197 -39.00 24.95 15.77
CA SER A 1197 -38.41 23.63 16.03
C SER A 1197 -38.02 23.44 17.50
N ARG A 1198 -37.79 22.20 17.93
CA ARG A 1198 -37.26 21.90 19.28
C ARG A 1198 -35.89 21.23 19.20
N ALA A 1199 -34.97 21.63 20.06
CA ALA A 1199 -33.63 21.05 20.20
C ALA A 1199 -33.36 20.58 21.64
N SER A 1200 -32.79 19.39 21.79
CA SER A 1200 -32.31 18.88 23.08
C SER A 1200 -30.86 19.29 23.29
N ILE A 1201 -30.59 20.05 24.35
CA ILE A 1201 -29.27 20.55 24.72
C ILE A 1201 -28.95 20.05 26.13
N TYR A 1202 -27.71 19.63 26.38
CA TYR A 1202 -27.28 19.17 27.69
C TYR A 1202 -26.40 20.22 28.35
N VAL A 1203 -26.82 20.73 29.52
CA VAL A 1203 -26.04 21.64 30.37
C VAL A 1203 -25.38 20.82 31.48
N ARG A 1204 -24.09 21.00 31.75
CA ARG A 1204 -23.34 20.24 32.78
C ARG A 1204 -22.44 21.14 33.62
N LYS A 1205 -22.42 20.96 34.94
CA LYS A 1205 -21.39 21.55 35.82
C LYS A 1205 -20.00 21.01 35.47
N MET A 1206 -18.96 21.83 35.63
CA MET A 1206 -17.58 21.43 35.28
C MET A 1206 -16.83 20.72 36.41
N VAL A 1207 -17.23 20.99 37.66
CA VAL A 1207 -16.72 20.44 38.93
C VAL A 1207 -17.85 19.68 39.65
N GLN A 1208 -17.52 18.81 40.61
CA GLN A 1208 -18.52 18.24 41.53
C GLN A 1208 -18.76 19.23 42.68
N ASP A 1209 -19.99 19.23 43.21
CA ASP A 1209 -20.30 19.87 44.48
C ASP A 1209 -19.63 19.07 45.63
N GLU A 1210 -19.08 19.75 46.65
CA GLU A 1210 -18.36 19.13 47.78
C GLU A 1210 -19.27 18.71 48.94
#